data_AF-A0A178WHH7-F1
#
_entry.id   AF-A0A178WHH7-F1
#
_cell.length_a   1.000
_cell.length_b   1.000
_cell.length_c   1.000
_cell.angle_alpha   90.00
_cell.angle_beta   90.00
_cell.angle_gamma   90.00
#
_symmetry.space_group_name_H-M   'P 1'
#
loop_
_entity.id
_entity.type
_entity.pdbx_description
1 polymer ?
#
loop_
_entity_poly.entity_id
_entity_poly.type
_entity_poly.pdbx_seq_one_letter_code
_entity_poly.pdbx_strand_id
1 'polypeptide(L)'
;MAPKRKRPATKDDTTKSIPKPKKRAPKRAKTVKEEPVTVVEEGEKHVARFLDEPIPESEAKSTWPDRYKPIEVQPPKASSRKKTKDDEKVEIIRARCHYRRAIVDERQIYELNDDAYVQSGEGKDPFICKIIEMFEGVNGKLYFTARWFYRPSDTVMKEFEILINKKRVFFSEIQDTNELGLLEKKLNILMIPLNENTKETIPATENCDFFCDMNYFLPYDTFEAIQQETMMAISESSTISSDTDIREGAAAISEIGECSQETEGQKEATLLDLYSGCGAMSTGLCMGAQLSGLNLVTKWAVDMNAHACKSLQHNHPETNVRNMTAEDFLFLLKEWEKLCIHFSLRNSPNSEEYANLHGLNNVEDNEDVSEESENEDDGEVFTVDKIVGISFGVPKKLLKRGLYLKVRWLNYDDSHDTWEPIEGLSNCRGKIGEFVKLGYKSGILPLPGGVDVVCGGPPCQGISGHNRFRNLLDPLEDQKNKQLLVYMNIVEYLKPKFVLMENVVDMLKMAKGYLARFAVGRLLQMNYQVRNGMMAAGAYGLAQFRLRFFLWGALPSEIIPQFPLPTHDLVHRGNIVKEFQGNIVAYDEGHTVKLADKLLLKDVISDLPAVANSEKRDEITYDKDPTTPFQKFIRLRKDEASGSQSKSKSKKHVLYDHHPLNLNINDYERVCQVPKRKGANFRDFPGVIVGPGNVVKLEEGKERVKLESGKTLVPDYALTYVDGKSCKPFGRLWWDEIVPTVVTRAEPHNQVIIHPEQNRVLSIRENARLQGFPDDYKLFGPPKQKYIQVGNAVAVPVAKALGYALGTAFQGLAVGKDPLIILPEGFAFMKPTLPSELA
;
A
#
# COMPACT_ATOMS: atom_id res chain seq x y z
N MET A 1 35.48 50.03 48.01
CA MET A 1 36.06 49.48 49.26
C MET A 1 36.47 48.04 48.94
N ALA A 2 37.69 47.70 48.47
CA ALA A 2 39.04 47.83 49.06
C ALA A 2 39.20 47.02 50.37
N PRO A 3 40.31 46.28 50.63
CA PRO A 3 41.64 46.25 49.95
C PRO A 3 41.99 44.86 49.32
N LYS A 4 43.03 44.62 48.48
CA LYS A 4 44.50 44.84 48.57
C LYS A 4 45.11 44.17 49.82
N ARG A 5 46.32 43.57 49.87
CA ARG A 5 47.50 43.38 48.97
C ARG A 5 48.48 42.45 49.73
N LYS A 6 49.40 41.73 49.05
CA LYS A 6 50.88 41.90 49.16
C LYS A 6 51.69 40.77 48.47
N ARG A 7 52.69 41.19 47.66
CA ARG A 7 53.92 40.44 47.31
C ARG A 7 54.95 40.61 48.47
N PRO A 8 56.09 39.91 48.53
CA PRO A 8 57.27 40.11 47.64
C PRO A 8 57.73 38.80 46.97
N ALA A 9 58.53 38.68 45.89
CA ALA A 9 59.48 39.51 45.13
C ALA A 9 60.94 38.99 45.22
N THR A 10 61.56 38.78 44.03
CA THR A 10 63.00 39.00 43.70
C THR A 10 64.06 38.13 44.40
N LYS A 11 65.25 37.81 43.84
CA LYS A 11 66.02 38.13 42.61
C LYS A 11 67.05 36.95 42.41
N ASP A 12 67.91 36.78 41.40
CA ASP A 12 68.38 37.53 40.20
C ASP A 12 68.69 36.48 39.07
N ASP A 13 68.46 36.74 37.78
CA ASP A 13 69.33 37.39 36.77
C ASP A 13 70.63 36.64 36.39
N THR A 14 70.70 36.14 35.15
CA THR A 14 71.82 36.40 34.22
C THR A 14 71.51 35.86 32.81
N THR A 15 71.98 36.59 31.80
CA THR A 15 71.70 36.34 30.37
C THR A 15 72.73 35.40 29.71
N LYS A 16 72.27 34.53 28.80
CA LYS A 16 72.93 34.22 27.51
C LYS A 16 72.07 33.35 26.58
N SER A 17 72.33 33.48 25.28
CA SER A 17 71.57 32.93 24.14
C SER A 17 71.48 31.40 24.06
N ILE A 18 70.33 30.88 23.63
CA ILE A 18 70.11 29.45 23.30
C ILE A 18 69.62 29.32 21.83
N PRO A 19 70.06 28.31 21.04
CA PRO A 19 69.73 28.20 19.60
C PRO A 19 68.39 27.51 19.32
N LYS A 20 67.88 27.68 18.08
CA LYS A 20 66.68 27.01 17.55
C LYS A 20 66.79 25.47 17.63
N PRO A 21 65.77 24.74 18.11
CA PRO A 21 65.77 23.28 18.09
C PRO A 21 65.52 22.74 16.67
N LYS A 22 66.25 21.66 16.32
CA LYS A 22 66.13 20.97 15.02
C LYS A 22 64.89 20.06 15.00
N LYS A 23 64.17 20.04 13.86
CA LYS A 23 63.15 19.02 13.57
C LYS A 23 63.77 17.61 13.69
N ARG A 24 63.08 16.69 14.37
CA ARG A 24 63.36 15.24 14.32
C ARG A 24 62.25 14.57 13.52
N ALA A 25 62.64 13.71 12.57
CA ALA A 25 61.72 12.89 11.79
C ALA A 25 61.07 11.80 12.66
N PRO A 26 59.86 11.32 12.31
CA PRO A 26 59.22 10.20 13.01
C PRO A 26 60.02 8.91 12.84
N LYS A 27 60.06 8.08 13.89
CA LYS A 27 60.72 6.77 13.86
C LYS A 27 59.81 5.76 13.16
N ARG A 28 60.39 4.98 12.23
CA ARG A 28 59.78 3.76 11.68
C ARG A 28 59.35 2.83 12.82
N ALA A 29 58.09 2.39 12.81
CA ALA A 29 57.62 1.32 13.70
C ALA A 29 58.39 0.02 13.41
N LYS A 30 58.65 -0.79 14.43
CA LYS A 30 59.28 -2.10 14.28
C LYS A 30 58.21 -3.13 13.94
N THR A 31 58.42 -3.90 12.89
CA THR A 31 57.71 -5.16 12.67
C THR A 31 58.05 -6.13 13.80
N VAL A 32 57.06 -6.48 14.61
CA VAL A 32 57.15 -7.61 15.53
C VAL A 32 56.84 -8.88 14.75
N LYS A 33 57.71 -9.89 14.84
CA LYS A 33 57.40 -11.26 14.44
C LYS A 33 56.95 -11.98 15.70
N GLU A 34 55.68 -12.36 15.76
CA GLU A 34 55.18 -13.37 16.69
C GLU A 34 54.76 -14.61 15.92
N GLU A 35 54.93 -15.77 16.55
CA GLU A 35 54.70 -17.09 15.94
C GLU A 35 53.20 -17.42 15.89
N PRO A 36 52.74 -18.20 14.89
CA PRO A 36 51.32 -18.50 14.72
C PRO A 36 50.78 -19.39 15.84
N VAL A 37 49.66 -18.98 16.45
CA VAL A 37 48.90 -19.82 17.38
C VAL A 37 48.09 -20.83 16.58
N THR A 38 48.57 -22.07 16.52
CA THR A 38 47.90 -23.19 15.85
C THR A 38 46.87 -23.86 16.78
N VAL A 39 45.59 -23.63 16.52
CA VAL A 39 44.49 -24.38 17.18
C VAL A 39 44.14 -25.60 16.33
N VAL A 40 44.79 -26.73 16.65
CA VAL A 40 44.60 -28.00 15.95
C VAL A 40 43.27 -28.65 16.33
N GLU A 41 42.33 -28.72 15.39
CA GLU A 41 41.43 -29.88 15.23
C GLU A 41 41.25 -30.14 13.73
N GLU A 42 41.08 -31.40 13.35
CA GLU A 42 41.09 -31.86 11.95
C GLU A 42 39.79 -31.47 11.20
N GLY A 43 39.94 -31.07 9.94
CA GLY A 43 38.85 -30.63 9.05
C GLY A 43 39.01 -29.17 8.63
N GLU A 44 39.61 -28.95 7.45
CA GLU A 44 39.77 -27.68 6.70
C GLU A 44 39.50 -26.38 7.48
N LYS A 45 40.39 -26.02 8.41
CA LYS A 45 40.30 -24.75 9.16
C LYS A 45 40.98 -23.62 8.41
N HIS A 46 40.17 -22.64 7.98
CA HIS A 46 40.63 -21.36 7.46
C HIS A 46 41.58 -20.65 8.45
N VAL A 47 42.74 -20.19 7.99
CA VAL A 47 43.76 -19.58 8.87
C VAL A 47 43.48 -18.09 9.00
N ALA A 48 42.76 -17.71 10.06
CA ALA A 48 42.37 -16.34 10.34
C ALA A 48 43.18 -15.71 11.49
N ARG A 49 43.62 -14.45 11.33
CA ARG A 49 44.25 -13.66 12.41
C ARG A 49 44.07 -12.16 12.21
N PHE A 50 44.10 -11.39 13.29
CA PHE A 50 44.17 -9.93 13.21
C PHE A 50 45.59 -9.45 12.87
N LEU A 51 45.69 -8.25 12.28
CA LEU A 51 46.96 -7.69 11.76
C LEU A 51 47.52 -6.52 12.58
N ASP A 52 46.66 -5.79 13.29
CA ASP A 52 46.98 -4.52 13.92
C ASP A 52 47.12 -4.63 15.45
N GLU A 53 47.68 -3.58 16.06
CA GLU A 53 47.51 -3.36 17.50
C GLU A 53 46.00 -3.19 17.82
N PRO A 54 45.52 -3.66 18.98
CA PRO A 54 44.15 -3.45 19.42
C PRO A 54 43.70 -2.00 19.37
N ILE A 55 42.46 -1.77 18.93
CA ILE A 55 41.79 -0.47 19.06
C ILE A 55 41.80 -0.06 20.54
N PRO A 56 42.20 1.19 20.89
CA PRO A 56 42.28 1.66 22.26
C PRO A 56 41.00 1.38 23.04
N GLU A 57 41.12 0.85 24.26
CA GLU A 57 39.98 0.39 25.05
C GLU A 57 38.91 1.47 25.29
N SER A 58 39.32 2.74 25.40
CA SER A 58 38.42 3.89 25.51
C SER A 58 37.61 4.15 24.24
N GLU A 59 38.20 3.95 23.06
CA GLU A 59 37.51 4.04 21.77
C GLU A 59 36.57 2.85 21.59
N ALA A 60 37.08 1.62 21.78
CA ALA A 60 36.29 0.40 21.62
C ALA A 60 35.07 0.34 22.55
N LYS A 61 35.19 0.82 23.80
CA LYS A 61 34.05 0.93 24.74
C LYS A 61 33.06 2.03 24.37
N SER A 62 33.49 3.07 23.65
CA SER A 62 32.60 4.12 23.15
C SER A 62 31.82 3.66 21.93
N THR A 63 32.47 2.93 21.01
CA THR A 63 31.87 2.47 19.75
C THR A 63 30.99 1.22 19.93
N TRP A 64 31.43 0.25 20.75
CA TRP A 64 30.73 -1.02 20.97
C TRP A 64 30.46 -1.28 22.47
N PRO A 65 29.72 -0.39 23.16
CA PRO A 65 29.55 -0.46 24.63
C PRO A 65 28.93 -1.78 25.09
N ASP A 66 28.02 -2.37 24.31
CA ASP A 66 27.35 -3.63 24.65
C ASP A 66 28.28 -4.84 24.70
N ARG A 67 29.45 -4.80 24.05
CA ARG A 67 30.47 -5.85 24.18
C ARG A 67 31.17 -5.86 25.54
N TYR A 68 31.15 -4.74 26.26
CA TYR A 68 31.96 -4.49 27.47
C TYR A 68 31.16 -4.30 28.76
N LYS A 69 29.83 -4.20 28.70
CA LYS A 69 28.96 -4.08 29.91
C LYS A 69 29.06 -5.33 30.82
N PRO A 70 29.13 -5.19 32.15
CA PRO A 70 29.03 -6.32 33.08
C PRO A 70 27.72 -7.10 32.93
N ILE A 71 27.71 -8.38 33.32
CA ILE A 71 26.49 -9.20 33.34
C ILE A 71 25.66 -8.85 34.57
N GLU A 72 24.47 -8.26 34.38
CA GLU A 72 23.45 -8.22 35.42
C GLU A 72 22.85 -9.62 35.62
N VAL A 73 23.41 -10.37 36.57
CA VAL A 73 22.85 -11.67 36.99
C VAL A 73 21.57 -11.41 37.80
N GLN A 74 20.43 -11.35 37.14
CA GLN A 74 19.15 -11.40 37.85
C GLN A 74 18.97 -12.80 38.49
N PRO A 75 18.62 -12.88 39.78
CA PRO A 75 18.41 -14.17 40.45
C PRO A 75 17.22 -14.92 39.82
N PRO A 76 17.27 -16.27 39.77
CA PRO A 76 16.29 -17.06 39.03
C PRO A 76 14.89 -16.94 39.66
N LYS A 77 14.01 -16.19 39.01
CA LYS A 77 12.57 -16.23 39.30
C LYS A 77 12.02 -17.58 38.86
N ALA A 78 11.60 -18.39 39.82
CA ALA A 78 10.90 -19.64 39.55
C ALA A 78 9.59 -19.36 38.81
N SER A 79 9.53 -19.68 37.51
CA SER A 79 8.28 -19.77 36.78
C SER A 79 8.32 -20.91 35.77
N SER A 80 7.33 -21.80 35.87
CA SER A 80 7.18 -22.97 35.01
C SER A 80 6.53 -22.58 33.68
N ARG A 81 7.33 -22.22 32.68
CA ARG A 81 6.90 -22.13 31.28
C ARG A 81 7.84 -22.94 30.39
N LYS A 82 7.28 -23.82 29.55
CA LYS A 82 8.02 -24.42 28.44
C LYS A 82 8.44 -23.31 27.49
N LYS A 83 9.74 -23.15 27.25
CA LYS A 83 10.26 -22.24 26.22
C LYS A 83 9.72 -22.66 24.85
N THR A 84 9.21 -21.70 24.11
CA THR A 84 9.01 -21.77 22.66
C THR A 84 10.32 -21.43 21.95
N LYS A 85 10.49 -21.91 20.71
CA LYS A 85 11.76 -21.83 19.96
C LYS A 85 12.14 -20.41 19.50
N ASP A 86 11.23 -19.45 19.66
CA ASP A 86 11.36 -18.07 19.20
C ASP A 86 11.84 -17.11 20.33
N ASP A 87 12.05 -17.60 21.56
CA ASP A 87 12.48 -16.82 22.75
C ASP A 87 13.98 -16.97 23.08
N GLU A 88 14.83 -17.30 22.09
CA GLU A 88 16.29 -17.30 22.28
C GLU A 88 16.84 -15.87 22.21
N LYS A 89 17.00 -15.23 23.38
CA LYS A 89 17.78 -14.00 23.50
C LYS A 89 19.17 -14.22 22.90
N VAL A 90 19.48 -13.52 21.81
CA VAL A 90 20.80 -13.54 21.16
C VAL A 90 21.86 -13.21 22.20
N GLU A 91 22.74 -14.18 22.48
CA GLU A 91 23.76 -14.05 23.50
C GLU A 91 24.90 -13.17 22.97
N ILE A 92 24.96 -11.92 23.44
CA ILE A 92 25.96 -10.95 23.00
C ILE A 92 27.35 -11.43 23.42
N ILE A 93 28.11 -11.95 22.46
CA ILE A 93 29.50 -12.38 22.62
C ILE A 93 30.31 -11.18 23.11
N ARG A 94 31.05 -11.36 24.22
CA ARG A 94 31.85 -10.30 24.84
C ARG A 94 33.22 -10.18 24.18
N ALA A 95 33.67 -8.95 23.95
CA ALA A 95 34.97 -8.67 23.37
C ALA A 95 36.05 -8.53 24.46
N ARG A 96 37.23 -9.11 24.19
CA ARG A 96 38.48 -8.82 24.90
C ARG A 96 39.08 -7.52 24.34
N CYS A 97 39.17 -7.42 23.02
CA CYS A 97 39.73 -6.30 22.28
C CYS A 97 39.19 -6.27 20.84
N HIS A 98 39.12 -5.06 20.27
CA HIS A 98 38.71 -4.84 18.88
C HIS A 98 39.91 -4.56 17.98
N TYR A 99 39.75 -4.79 16.69
CA TYR A 99 40.78 -4.62 15.66
C TYR A 99 40.20 -3.90 14.44
N ARG A 100 41.06 -3.32 13.60
CA ARG A 100 40.64 -2.70 12.34
C ARG A 100 40.79 -3.62 11.14
N ARG A 101 41.73 -4.57 11.18
CA ARG A 101 42.07 -5.43 10.05
C ARG A 101 42.39 -6.87 10.44
N ALA A 102 41.99 -7.76 9.55
CA ALA A 102 42.17 -9.20 9.61
C ALA A 102 42.82 -9.72 8.32
N ILE A 103 43.42 -10.90 8.40
CA ILE A 103 43.76 -11.73 7.23
C ILE A 103 43.12 -13.10 7.40
N VAL A 104 42.58 -13.64 6.32
CA VAL A 104 42.03 -15.01 6.24
C VAL A 104 42.75 -15.76 5.12
N ASP A 105 43.03 -17.03 5.38
CA ASP A 105 43.80 -17.99 4.54
C ASP A 105 45.17 -17.50 4.09
N GLU A 106 45.76 -16.56 4.83
CA GLU A 106 47.00 -15.84 4.48
C GLU A 106 46.97 -15.16 3.09
N ARG A 107 45.79 -15.04 2.46
CA ARG A 107 45.59 -14.55 1.09
C ARG A 107 44.88 -13.22 1.05
N GLN A 108 43.80 -13.08 1.80
CA GLN A 108 42.91 -11.92 1.71
C GLN A 108 42.94 -11.12 3.01
N ILE A 109 43.39 -9.87 2.91
CA ILE A 109 43.29 -8.88 3.98
C ILE A 109 41.90 -8.25 3.90
N TYR A 110 41.23 -8.14 5.05
CA TYR A 110 39.96 -7.44 5.27
C TYR A 110 40.17 -6.32 6.29
N GLU A 111 39.45 -5.24 6.13
CA GLU A 111 39.42 -4.04 6.96
C GLU A 111 37.96 -3.73 7.36
N LEU A 112 37.74 -2.82 8.30
CA LEU A 112 36.38 -2.37 8.63
C LEU A 112 35.74 -1.65 7.43
N ASN A 113 34.43 -1.79 7.29
CA ASN A 113 33.56 -1.30 6.21
C ASN A 113 33.75 -1.93 4.83
N ASP A 114 34.71 -2.86 4.65
CA ASP A 114 34.79 -3.70 3.47
C ASP A 114 33.50 -4.52 3.27
N ASP A 115 33.18 -4.76 2.00
CA ASP A 115 32.13 -5.70 1.60
C ASP A 115 32.73 -7.06 1.24
N ALA A 116 32.07 -8.13 1.68
CA ALA A 116 32.59 -9.49 1.57
C ALA A 116 31.50 -10.57 1.45
N TYR A 117 31.88 -11.68 0.82
CA TYR A 117 31.18 -12.95 0.96
C TYR A 117 31.49 -13.61 2.30
N VAL A 118 30.43 -14.13 2.94
CA VAL A 118 30.49 -14.98 4.11
C VAL A 118 30.01 -16.37 3.72
N GLN A 119 30.82 -17.39 4.01
CA GLN A 119 30.54 -18.79 3.74
C GLN A 119 29.19 -19.20 4.35
N SER A 120 28.38 -19.90 3.57
CA SER A 120 27.11 -20.48 4.01
C SER A 120 27.20 -22.02 4.03
N GLY A 121 26.14 -22.70 4.47
CA GLY A 121 26.13 -24.17 4.52
C GLY A 121 26.18 -24.83 3.13
N GLU A 122 26.69 -26.06 3.05
CA GLU A 122 26.91 -26.80 1.79
C GLU A 122 25.76 -26.66 0.77
N GLY A 123 26.13 -26.32 -0.47
CA GLY A 123 25.19 -26.21 -1.60
C GLY A 123 24.31 -24.96 -1.61
N LYS A 124 24.62 -23.93 -0.81
CA LYS A 124 23.96 -22.62 -0.84
C LYS A 124 24.92 -21.53 -1.34
N ASP A 125 24.34 -20.44 -1.85
CA ASP A 125 25.11 -19.24 -2.18
C ASP A 125 25.70 -18.59 -0.92
N PRO A 126 26.90 -17.97 -1.00
CA PRO A 126 27.46 -17.22 0.12
C PRO A 126 26.63 -15.96 0.42
N PHE A 127 26.53 -15.62 1.70
CA PHE A 127 25.88 -14.39 2.17
C PHE A 127 26.75 -13.18 1.80
N ILE A 128 26.12 -12.01 1.60
CA ILE A 128 26.82 -10.76 1.32
C ILE A 128 26.74 -9.88 2.56
N CYS A 129 27.88 -9.35 3.03
CA CYS A 129 27.92 -8.44 4.18
C CYS A 129 28.81 -7.22 3.96
N LYS A 130 28.55 -6.17 4.75
CA LYS A 130 29.52 -5.15 5.15
C LYS A 130 30.06 -5.50 6.53
N ILE A 131 31.39 -5.47 6.71
CA ILE A 131 32.03 -5.77 8.00
C ILE A 131 32.03 -4.52 8.88
N ILE A 132 31.29 -4.53 10.00
CA ILE A 132 31.12 -3.34 10.87
C ILE A 132 31.86 -3.43 12.21
N GLU A 133 32.39 -4.61 12.56
CA GLU A 133 33.10 -4.88 13.81
C GLU A 133 34.06 -6.04 13.58
N MET A 134 35.24 -5.98 14.20
CA MET A 134 36.21 -7.09 14.24
C MET A 134 36.78 -7.16 15.66
N PHE A 135 36.71 -8.32 16.31
CA PHE A 135 37.11 -8.45 17.71
C PHE A 135 37.53 -9.88 18.10
N GLU A 136 38.36 -9.96 19.14
CA GLU A 136 38.63 -11.22 19.83
C GLU A 136 37.61 -11.38 20.98
N GLY A 137 36.95 -12.52 21.05
CA GLY A 137 36.02 -12.84 22.13
C GLY A 137 36.74 -13.16 23.45
N VAL A 138 36.06 -13.03 24.58
CA VAL A 138 36.59 -13.45 25.90
C VAL A 138 36.89 -14.95 25.99
N ASN A 139 36.40 -15.75 25.03
CA ASN A 139 36.67 -17.16 24.83
C ASN A 139 37.93 -17.44 23.97
N GLY A 140 38.65 -16.40 23.51
CA GLY A 140 39.84 -16.52 22.66
C GLY A 140 39.56 -16.82 21.18
N LYS A 141 38.29 -16.87 20.76
CA LYS A 141 37.92 -16.99 19.35
C LYS A 141 37.92 -15.62 18.66
N LEU A 142 38.18 -15.62 17.35
CA LEU A 142 38.20 -14.41 16.53
C LEU A 142 36.85 -14.24 15.83
N TYR A 143 36.27 -13.04 15.92
CA TYR A 143 34.94 -12.73 15.42
C TYR A 143 34.93 -11.47 14.55
N PHE A 144 33.92 -11.39 13.70
CA PHE A 144 33.48 -10.15 13.06
C PHE A 144 31.96 -10.01 13.18
N THR A 145 31.45 -8.79 13.11
CA THR A 145 30.00 -8.56 12.96
C THR A 145 29.72 -8.14 11.53
N ALA A 146 28.88 -8.94 10.88
CA ALA A 146 28.35 -8.70 9.56
C ALA A 146 27.11 -7.82 9.68
N ARG A 147 26.97 -6.81 8.82
CA ARG A 147 25.68 -6.20 8.47
C ARG A 147 25.31 -6.68 7.06
N TRP A 148 24.11 -7.22 6.89
CA TRP A 148 23.80 -8.01 5.69
C TRP A 148 23.27 -7.19 4.50
N PHE A 149 23.63 -7.65 3.30
CA PHE A 149 22.91 -7.34 2.07
C PHE A 149 22.08 -8.55 1.64
N TYR A 150 20.89 -8.29 1.14
CA TYR A 150 19.94 -9.29 0.63
C TYR A 150 19.97 -9.29 -0.90
N ARG A 151 20.09 -10.47 -1.50
CA ARG A 151 19.74 -10.68 -2.92
C ARG A 151 18.22 -10.63 -3.07
N PRO A 152 17.66 -10.37 -4.27
CA PRO A 152 16.21 -10.42 -4.48
C PRO A 152 15.58 -11.76 -4.02
N SER A 153 16.26 -12.88 -4.21
CA SER A 153 15.87 -14.22 -3.72
C SER A 153 15.81 -14.34 -2.19
N ASP A 154 16.65 -13.62 -1.45
CA ASP A 154 16.67 -13.64 0.02
C ASP A 154 15.46 -12.90 0.61
N THR A 155 15.00 -11.84 -0.07
CA THR A 155 13.83 -11.03 0.32
C THR A 155 12.49 -11.77 0.19
N VAL A 156 11.39 -11.06 0.46
CA VAL A 156 10.03 -11.49 0.15
C VAL A 156 9.82 -11.95 -1.30
N MET A 157 10.58 -11.46 -2.28
CA MET A 157 10.33 -11.76 -3.71
C MET A 157 10.52 -13.24 -4.09
N LYS A 158 11.50 -13.93 -3.50
CA LYS A 158 11.86 -15.33 -3.83
C LYS A 158 12.06 -15.52 -5.34
N GLU A 159 11.24 -16.35 -5.98
CA GLU A 159 11.32 -16.73 -7.41
C GLU A 159 11.15 -15.56 -8.39
N PHE A 160 10.61 -14.42 -7.95
CA PHE A 160 10.50 -13.21 -8.79
C PHE A 160 11.81 -12.42 -8.92
N GLU A 161 12.94 -12.93 -8.40
CA GLU A 161 14.27 -12.37 -8.66
C GLU A 161 14.57 -12.16 -10.16
N ILE A 162 13.95 -12.96 -11.03
CA ILE A 162 14.06 -12.86 -12.50
C ILE A 162 13.62 -11.50 -13.07
N LEU A 163 12.85 -10.71 -12.31
CA LEU A 163 12.42 -9.37 -12.71
C LEU A 163 13.50 -8.30 -12.47
N ILE A 164 14.53 -8.61 -11.68
CA ILE A 164 15.53 -7.67 -11.17
C ILE A 164 16.93 -8.02 -11.72
N ASN A 165 17.77 -7.00 -11.88
CA ASN A 165 19.17 -7.20 -12.25
C ASN A 165 19.90 -8.03 -11.19
N LYS A 166 20.57 -9.12 -11.58
CA LYS A 166 21.29 -10.03 -10.67
C LYS A 166 22.42 -9.35 -9.87
N LYS A 167 22.92 -8.20 -10.32
CA LYS A 167 23.89 -7.36 -9.58
C LYS A 167 23.24 -6.47 -8.51
N ARG A 168 21.91 -6.29 -8.49
CA ARG A 168 21.23 -5.43 -7.52
C ARG A 168 21.05 -6.17 -6.20
N VAL A 169 21.48 -5.56 -5.10
CA VAL A 169 21.31 -6.06 -3.73
C VAL A 169 20.71 -4.97 -2.84
N PHE A 170 20.14 -5.37 -1.71
CA PHE A 170 19.45 -4.45 -0.80
C PHE A 170 20.12 -4.46 0.58
N PHE A 171 20.46 -3.31 1.12
CA PHE A 171 21.19 -3.20 2.40
C PHE A 171 20.24 -3.30 3.60
N SER A 172 20.57 -4.07 4.63
CA SER A 172 19.72 -4.19 5.82
C SER A 172 20.42 -3.72 7.08
N GLU A 173 19.66 -3.33 8.10
CA GLU A 173 20.22 -2.96 9.42
C GLU A 173 20.51 -4.19 10.30
N ILE A 174 20.10 -5.39 9.87
CA ILE A 174 20.30 -6.67 10.56
C ILE A 174 21.79 -7.00 10.67
N GLN A 175 22.20 -7.44 11.87
CA GLN A 175 23.58 -7.68 12.23
C GLN A 175 23.74 -9.00 12.97
N ASP A 176 24.72 -9.81 12.57
CA ASP A 176 25.06 -11.07 13.22
C ASP A 176 26.57 -11.18 13.45
N THR A 177 26.95 -11.79 14.57
CA THR A 177 28.35 -12.04 14.93
C THR A 177 28.78 -13.41 14.41
N ASN A 178 29.84 -13.46 13.62
CA ASN A 178 30.31 -14.65 12.90
C ASN A 178 31.80 -14.91 13.21
N GLU A 179 32.25 -16.17 13.13
CA GLU A 179 33.67 -16.50 13.29
C GLU A 179 34.48 -15.99 12.10
N LEU A 180 35.65 -15.39 12.36
CA LEU A 180 36.44 -14.65 11.37
C LEU A 180 36.86 -15.50 10.15
N GLY A 181 37.02 -16.80 10.33
CA GLY A 181 37.36 -17.74 9.25
C GLY A 181 36.27 -17.96 8.21
N LEU A 182 35.05 -17.47 8.42
CA LEU A 182 33.94 -17.59 7.45
C LEU A 182 33.98 -16.54 6.32
N LEU A 183 34.95 -15.60 6.32
CA LEU A 183 35.11 -14.59 5.27
C LEU A 183 35.82 -15.18 4.03
N GLU A 184 35.09 -15.31 2.92
CA GLU A 184 35.55 -16.03 1.72
C GLU A 184 36.26 -15.12 0.70
N LYS A 185 35.60 -14.02 0.28
CA LYS A 185 36.07 -13.13 -0.80
C LYS A 185 35.64 -11.69 -0.55
N LYS A 186 36.50 -10.71 -0.84
CA LYS A 186 36.11 -9.29 -0.97
C LYS A 186 35.18 -9.04 -2.17
N LEU A 187 34.32 -8.04 -2.03
CA LEU A 187 33.39 -7.56 -3.05
C LEU A 187 33.52 -6.05 -3.24
N ASN A 188 33.35 -5.60 -4.48
CA ASN A 188 33.15 -4.19 -4.81
C ASN A 188 31.64 -3.93 -4.96
N ILE A 189 31.00 -3.39 -3.92
CA ILE A 189 29.56 -3.04 -3.92
C ILE A 189 29.40 -1.53 -4.06
N LEU A 190 28.82 -1.08 -5.16
CA LEU A 190 28.59 0.34 -5.40
C LEU A 190 27.28 0.80 -4.76
N MET A 191 27.37 1.66 -3.75
CA MET A 191 26.21 2.36 -3.18
C MET A 191 25.83 3.53 -4.09
N ILE A 192 24.61 3.56 -4.62
CA ILE A 192 24.13 4.61 -5.54
C ILE A 192 22.80 5.20 -5.03
N PRO A 193 22.46 6.46 -5.36
CA PRO A 193 21.12 6.95 -5.12
C PRO A 193 20.14 6.23 -6.05
N LEU A 194 18.93 5.95 -5.56
CA LEU A 194 17.87 5.41 -6.38
C LEU A 194 17.46 6.45 -7.45
N ASN A 195 17.52 6.06 -8.72
CA ASN A 195 17.19 6.93 -9.86
C ASN A 195 16.08 6.29 -10.71
N GLU A 196 15.20 7.12 -11.25
CA GLU A 196 14.15 6.72 -12.20
C GLU A 196 14.75 6.33 -13.57
N ASN A 197 15.88 6.93 -13.97
CA ASN A 197 16.52 6.67 -15.26
C ASN A 197 17.58 5.54 -15.21
N THR A 198 17.14 4.31 -15.48
CA THR A 198 18.02 3.12 -15.54
C THR A 198 19.15 3.20 -16.57
N LYS A 199 19.05 4.07 -17.59
CA LYS A 199 20.09 4.21 -18.64
C LYS A 199 21.39 4.83 -18.12
N GLU A 200 21.32 5.64 -17.07
CA GLU A 200 22.50 6.23 -16.42
C GLU A 200 23.15 5.26 -15.43
N THR A 201 22.36 4.38 -14.83
CA THR A 201 22.81 3.40 -13.83
C THR A 201 23.65 2.26 -14.43
N ILE A 202 23.33 1.83 -15.65
CA ILE A 202 23.97 0.65 -16.27
C ILE A 202 25.49 0.86 -16.51
N PRO A 203 25.96 1.97 -17.11
CA PRO A 203 27.41 2.19 -17.29
C PRO A 203 28.16 2.33 -15.96
N ALA A 204 27.56 2.96 -14.95
CA ALA A 204 28.17 3.14 -13.63
C ALA A 204 28.33 1.82 -12.85
N THR A 205 27.52 0.81 -13.15
CA THR A 205 27.48 -0.49 -12.43
C THR A 205 28.10 -1.66 -13.21
N GLU A 206 28.76 -1.37 -14.34
CA GLU A 206 29.39 -2.39 -15.17
C GLU A 206 30.61 -3.04 -14.47
N ASN A 207 31.42 -2.24 -13.76
CA ASN A 207 32.69 -2.65 -13.14
C ASN A 207 32.59 -3.07 -11.65
N CYS A 208 31.41 -3.06 -11.03
CA CYS A 208 31.21 -3.52 -9.66
C CYS A 208 30.77 -5.00 -9.61
N ASP A 209 30.99 -5.71 -8.50
CA ASP A 209 30.42 -7.05 -8.28
C ASP A 209 28.89 -6.92 -8.11
N PHE A 210 28.47 -5.98 -7.26
CA PHE A 210 27.06 -5.66 -6.97
C PHE A 210 26.84 -4.15 -6.88
N PHE A 211 25.59 -3.70 -6.89
CA PHE A 211 25.21 -2.33 -6.56
C PHE A 211 23.98 -2.32 -5.65
N CYS A 212 23.85 -1.27 -4.85
CA CYS A 212 22.78 -1.11 -3.88
C CYS A 212 22.20 0.31 -3.93
N ASP A 213 20.89 0.40 -4.10
CA ASP A 213 20.13 1.66 -4.24
C ASP A 213 18.99 1.81 -3.23
N MET A 214 18.69 0.74 -2.48
CA MET A 214 17.62 0.69 -1.48
C MET A 214 18.06 -0.08 -0.23
N ASN A 215 17.55 0.34 0.91
CA ASN A 215 17.52 -0.45 2.13
C ASN A 215 16.39 -1.49 2.06
N TYR A 216 16.57 -2.64 2.72
CA TYR A 216 15.54 -3.66 2.94
C TYR A 216 15.36 -3.93 4.43
N PHE A 217 14.14 -3.71 4.92
CA PHE A 217 13.73 -3.96 6.30
C PHE A 217 12.70 -5.10 6.35
N LEU A 218 12.90 -6.07 7.24
CA LEU A 218 11.95 -7.17 7.43
C LEU A 218 10.55 -6.72 7.89
N PRO A 219 10.40 -5.70 8.77
CA PRO A 219 9.08 -5.13 9.05
C PRO A 219 8.42 -4.59 7.78
N TYR A 220 7.20 -5.04 7.52
CA TYR A 220 6.39 -4.61 6.37
C TYR A 220 7.06 -4.86 5.00
N ASP A 221 8.01 -5.81 4.92
CA ASP A 221 8.91 -6.06 3.77
C ASP A 221 9.35 -4.76 3.06
N THR A 222 9.80 -3.76 3.83
CA THR A 222 10.00 -2.40 3.31
C THR A 222 11.26 -2.32 2.45
N PHE A 223 11.11 -1.79 1.24
CA PHE A 223 12.19 -1.35 0.36
C PHE A 223 12.16 0.18 0.25
N GLU A 224 13.18 0.85 0.77
CA GLU A 224 13.23 2.32 0.90
C GLU A 224 14.51 2.87 0.26
N ALA A 225 14.45 4.03 -0.38
CA ALA A 225 15.61 4.65 -1.01
C ALA A 225 16.71 4.98 0.02
N ILE A 226 17.98 4.86 -0.37
CA ILE A 226 19.11 5.22 0.51
C ILE A 226 19.27 6.75 0.53
N GLN A 227 19.04 7.36 1.70
CA GLN A 227 19.17 8.81 1.90
C GLN A 227 20.64 9.26 1.77
N GLN A 228 20.87 10.47 1.23
CA GLN A 228 22.22 11.00 0.97
C GLN A 228 23.11 11.07 2.21
N GLU A 229 22.57 11.37 3.39
CA GLU A 229 23.32 11.35 4.66
C GLU A 229 23.81 9.93 5.02
N THR A 230 23.01 8.90 4.72
CA THR A 230 23.42 7.50 4.86
C THR A 230 24.49 7.13 3.83
N MET A 231 24.40 7.67 2.60
CA MET A 231 25.46 7.50 1.60
C MET A 231 26.77 8.18 2.03
N MET A 232 26.71 9.38 2.61
CA MET A 232 27.89 10.09 3.13
C MET A 232 28.48 9.35 4.34
N ALA A 233 27.68 8.94 5.32
CA ALA A 233 28.17 8.18 6.47
C ALA A 233 28.80 6.82 6.07
N ILE A 234 28.27 6.16 5.03
CA ILE A 234 28.87 4.93 4.48
C ILE A 234 30.14 5.26 3.67
N SER A 235 30.16 6.35 2.90
CA SER A 235 31.28 6.71 2.02
C SER A 235 32.48 7.33 2.76
N GLU A 236 32.25 8.18 3.76
CA GLU A 236 33.28 8.68 4.68
C GLU A 236 33.93 7.54 5.48
N SER A 237 33.20 6.46 5.72
CA SER A 237 33.74 5.23 6.32
C SER A 237 34.64 4.40 5.38
N SER A 238 34.71 4.78 4.09
CA SER A 238 35.42 4.05 3.03
C SER A 238 36.65 4.77 2.44
N THR A 239 36.95 6.00 2.87
CA THR A 239 38.06 6.80 2.31
C THR A 239 38.95 7.45 3.38
N ILE A 240 40.03 6.75 3.77
CA ILE A 240 41.20 7.35 4.44
C ILE A 240 42.48 6.93 3.73
N SER A 241 42.90 7.74 2.74
CA SER A 241 44.26 7.93 2.19
C SER A 241 44.10 8.59 0.81
N SER A 242 44.72 9.72 0.45
CA SER A 242 45.84 10.48 1.04
C SER A 242 45.75 11.97 0.67
N ASP A 243 46.37 12.85 1.46
CA ASP A 243 46.42 14.32 1.24
C ASP A 243 46.82 14.78 -0.17
N THR A 244 46.17 15.82 -0.69
CA THR A 244 46.84 16.85 -1.51
C THR A 244 46.09 18.20 -1.45
N ASP A 245 46.79 19.28 -1.08
CA ASP A 245 46.23 20.63 -0.88
C ASP A 245 45.71 21.30 -2.16
N ILE A 246 44.46 21.83 -2.18
CA ILE A 246 44.12 23.06 -2.93
C ILE A 246 43.08 23.92 -2.17
N ARG A 247 43.59 25.04 -1.61
CA ARG A 247 42.96 26.38 -1.38
C ARG A 247 41.67 26.54 -0.56
N GLU A 248 41.85 27.34 0.49
CA GLU A 248 40.81 28.10 1.20
C GLU A 248 39.94 28.93 0.23
N GLY A 249 38.62 28.78 0.37
CA GLY A 249 37.60 29.68 -0.16
C GLY A 249 36.55 29.88 0.94
N ALA A 250 36.26 31.14 1.30
CA ALA A 250 35.58 31.46 2.54
C ALA A 250 34.18 30.84 2.67
N ALA A 251 33.89 30.30 3.86
CA ALA A 251 32.53 29.94 4.26
C ALA A 251 31.67 31.20 4.37
N ALA A 252 30.86 31.47 3.35
CA ALA A 252 29.75 32.40 3.45
C ALA A 252 28.64 31.72 4.25
N ILE A 253 28.54 32.04 5.53
CA ILE A 253 27.32 31.79 6.32
C ILE A 253 26.25 32.73 5.75
N SER A 254 25.50 32.26 4.74
CA SER A 254 24.26 32.92 4.34
C SER A 254 23.21 32.63 5.41
N GLU A 255 22.71 33.72 5.98
CA GLU A 255 21.83 33.75 7.14
C GLU A 255 20.55 32.92 6.93
N ILE A 256 19.92 32.58 8.06
CA ILE A 256 18.57 32.03 8.12
C ILE A 256 17.66 33.00 7.37
N GLY A 257 17.30 32.66 6.13
CA GLY A 257 16.33 33.42 5.36
C GLY A 257 15.00 33.36 6.11
N GLU A 258 14.55 34.51 6.59
CA GLU A 258 13.20 34.65 7.12
C GLU A 258 12.23 34.07 6.10
N CYS A 259 11.44 33.08 6.51
CA CYS A 259 10.40 32.51 5.68
C CYS A 259 9.39 33.64 5.41
N SER A 260 9.52 34.28 4.26
CA SER A 260 8.51 35.19 3.73
C SER A 260 7.20 34.42 3.73
N GLN A 261 6.20 34.95 4.44
CA GLN A 261 4.85 34.42 4.47
C GLN A 261 4.21 34.59 3.08
N GLU A 262 4.65 33.78 2.12
CA GLU A 262 3.86 33.48 0.95
C GLU A 262 2.60 32.78 1.45
N THR A 263 1.45 33.30 1.07
CA THR A 263 0.14 32.76 1.46
C THR A 263 0.00 31.36 0.87
N GLU A 264 0.26 30.32 1.68
CA GLU A 264 0.25 28.93 1.25
C GLU A 264 -1.14 28.51 0.71
N GLY A 265 -1.26 28.47 -0.62
CA GLY A 265 -2.31 27.72 -1.27
C GLY A 265 -2.08 26.23 -1.04
N GLN A 266 -3.09 25.51 -0.57
CA GLN A 266 -3.01 24.06 -0.40
C GLN A 266 -2.57 23.37 -1.69
N LYS A 267 -1.57 22.49 -1.60
CA LYS A 267 -1.12 21.66 -2.73
C LYS A 267 -2.28 20.78 -3.20
N GLU A 268 -2.63 20.88 -4.48
CA GLU A 268 -3.58 19.97 -5.14
C GLU A 268 -2.84 18.75 -5.67
N ALA A 269 -3.43 17.56 -5.51
CA ALA A 269 -2.90 16.30 -6.04
C ALA A 269 -4.00 15.52 -6.76
N THR A 270 -3.61 14.80 -7.82
CA THR A 270 -4.54 14.09 -8.71
C THR A 270 -4.55 12.58 -8.45
N LEU A 271 -5.74 12.02 -8.29
CA LEU A 271 -5.97 10.58 -8.08
C LEU A 271 -6.69 9.93 -9.26
N LEU A 272 -6.17 8.78 -9.71
CA LEU A 272 -6.83 7.82 -10.58
C LEU A 272 -7.22 6.57 -9.76
N ASP A 273 -8.51 6.22 -9.76
CA ASP A 273 -9.04 5.01 -9.09
C ASP A 273 -9.38 3.91 -10.12
N LEU A 274 -8.61 2.82 -10.09
CA LEU A 274 -8.76 1.66 -10.98
C LEU A 274 -9.51 0.53 -10.28
N TYR A 275 -10.49 -0.06 -10.97
CA TYR A 275 -11.44 -1.03 -10.36
C TYR A 275 -12.21 -0.39 -9.19
N SER A 276 -12.57 0.88 -9.38
CA SER A 276 -13.07 1.77 -8.32
C SER A 276 -14.37 1.30 -7.66
N GLY A 277 -15.13 0.43 -8.33
CA GLY A 277 -16.45 0.02 -7.90
C GLY A 277 -17.35 1.23 -7.71
N CYS A 278 -17.81 1.45 -6.48
CA CYS A 278 -18.61 2.63 -6.13
C CYS A 278 -17.77 3.79 -5.54
N GLY A 279 -16.43 3.72 -5.56
CA GLY A 279 -15.53 4.81 -5.16
C GLY A 279 -15.20 4.87 -3.67
N ALA A 280 -15.38 3.80 -2.90
CA ALA A 280 -15.18 3.82 -1.45
C ALA A 280 -13.71 4.13 -1.04
N MET A 281 -12.75 3.59 -1.78
CA MET A 281 -11.33 3.78 -1.51
C MET A 281 -10.89 5.21 -1.83
N SER A 282 -11.15 5.68 -3.05
CA SER A 282 -10.94 7.09 -3.44
C SER A 282 -11.60 8.09 -2.49
N THR A 283 -12.88 7.87 -2.14
CA THR A 283 -13.60 8.71 -1.16
C THR A 283 -12.84 8.81 0.16
N GLY A 284 -12.44 7.67 0.73
CA GLY A 284 -11.68 7.65 1.98
C GLY A 284 -10.32 8.33 1.84
N LEU A 285 -9.56 8.03 0.78
CA LEU A 285 -8.25 8.63 0.54
C LEU A 285 -8.33 10.16 0.49
N CYS A 286 -9.28 10.73 -0.26
CA CYS A 286 -9.51 12.17 -0.32
C CYS A 286 -9.86 12.76 1.06
N MET A 287 -10.77 12.13 1.81
CA MET A 287 -11.12 12.57 3.18
C MET A 287 -9.93 12.52 4.15
N GLY A 288 -9.04 11.54 3.99
CA GLY A 288 -7.83 11.39 4.80
C GLY A 288 -6.76 12.43 4.46
N ALA A 289 -6.50 12.61 3.17
CA ALA A 289 -5.54 13.58 2.65
C ALA A 289 -5.89 15.00 3.09
N GLN A 290 -7.19 15.38 3.01
CA GLN A 290 -7.66 16.69 3.46
C GLN A 290 -7.37 16.94 4.96
N LEU A 291 -7.47 15.91 5.82
CA LEU A 291 -7.12 16.01 7.25
C LEU A 291 -5.63 16.22 7.50
N SER A 292 -4.76 15.88 6.54
CA SER A 292 -3.32 16.19 6.60
C SER A 292 -2.95 17.53 5.95
N GLY A 293 -3.90 18.22 5.29
CA GLY A 293 -3.66 19.47 4.56
C GLY A 293 -3.57 19.34 3.03
N LEU A 294 -3.54 18.12 2.49
CA LEU A 294 -3.45 17.85 1.05
C LEU A 294 -4.83 17.85 0.37
N ASN A 295 -5.00 18.66 -0.67
CA ASN A 295 -6.20 18.62 -1.52
C ASN A 295 -6.08 17.52 -2.59
N LEU A 296 -6.28 16.26 -2.19
CA LEU A 296 -6.29 15.11 -3.10
C LEU A 296 -7.65 14.98 -3.79
N VAL A 297 -7.69 15.07 -5.12
CA VAL A 297 -8.92 15.04 -5.93
C VAL A 297 -8.95 13.81 -6.83
N THR A 298 -10.04 13.04 -6.79
CA THR A 298 -10.27 11.92 -7.73
C THR A 298 -10.67 12.48 -9.09
N LYS A 299 -9.70 12.71 -9.97
CA LYS A 299 -9.92 13.28 -11.31
C LYS A 299 -10.47 12.24 -12.29
N TRP A 300 -10.09 10.98 -12.12
CA TRP A 300 -10.49 9.87 -13.00
C TRP A 300 -10.83 8.61 -12.19
N ALA A 301 -11.84 7.88 -12.63
CA ALA A 301 -12.17 6.57 -12.08
C ALA A 301 -12.58 5.59 -13.20
N VAL A 302 -12.19 4.32 -13.07
CA VAL A 302 -12.44 3.27 -14.06
C VAL A 302 -13.03 2.03 -13.40
N ASP A 303 -14.20 1.62 -13.86
CA ASP A 303 -14.83 0.35 -13.50
C ASP A 303 -15.67 -0.17 -14.69
N MET A 304 -15.93 -1.47 -14.76
CA MET A 304 -16.73 -2.07 -15.84
C MET A 304 -18.22 -2.24 -15.50
N ASN A 305 -18.61 -1.94 -14.25
CA ASN A 305 -19.99 -2.00 -13.77
C ASN A 305 -20.65 -0.62 -13.84
N ALA A 306 -21.54 -0.47 -14.82
CA ALA A 306 -22.30 0.77 -15.06
C ALA A 306 -23.06 1.28 -13.82
N HIS A 307 -23.52 0.41 -12.92
CA HIS A 307 -24.21 0.83 -11.70
C HIS A 307 -23.24 1.41 -10.67
N ALA A 308 -22.06 0.80 -10.56
CA ALA A 308 -21.00 1.24 -9.65
C ALA A 308 -20.42 2.59 -10.13
N CYS A 309 -20.17 2.72 -11.44
CA CYS A 309 -19.83 3.98 -12.09
C CYS A 309 -20.86 5.08 -11.83
N LYS A 310 -22.17 4.76 -11.94
CA LYS A 310 -23.25 5.72 -11.69
C LYS A 310 -23.30 6.18 -10.23
N SER A 311 -23.03 5.30 -9.27
CA SER A 311 -22.88 5.67 -7.86
C SER A 311 -21.69 6.61 -7.66
N LEU A 312 -20.51 6.26 -8.19
CA LEU A 312 -19.31 7.10 -8.04
C LEU A 312 -19.54 8.49 -8.64
N GLN A 313 -20.01 8.56 -9.89
CA GLN A 313 -20.27 9.81 -10.62
C GLN A 313 -21.32 10.71 -9.93
N HIS A 314 -22.33 10.13 -9.28
CA HIS A 314 -23.33 10.91 -8.55
C HIS A 314 -22.76 11.51 -7.26
N ASN A 315 -21.91 10.77 -6.56
CA ASN A 315 -21.32 11.24 -5.31
C ASN A 315 -20.13 12.18 -5.56
N HIS A 316 -19.41 12.02 -6.68
CA HIS A 316 -18.26 12.83 -7.09
C HIS A 316 -18.46 13.33 -8.54
N PRO A 317 -19.30 14.36 -8.76
CA PRO A 317 -19.60 14.90 -10.09
C PRO A 317 -18.40 15.49 -10.82
N GLU A 318 -17.33 15.85 -10.10
CA GLU A 318 -16.06 16.34 -10.62
C GLU A 318 -15.15 15.25 -11.20
N THR A 319 -15.40 13.97 -10.89
CA THR A 319 -14.62 12.85 -11.39
C THR A 319 -15.03 12.47 -12.81
N ASN A 320 -14.06 12.26 -13.70
CA ASN A 320 -14.29 11.64 -15.01
C ASN A 320 -14.43 10.10 -14.85
N VAL A 321 -15.67 9.62 -14.70
CA VAL A 321 -15.93 8.18 -14.48
C VAL A 321 -16.11 7.44 -15.81
N ARG A 322 -15.24 6.46 -16.10
CA ARG A 322 -15.28 5.67 -17.34
C ARG A 322 -15.78 4.25 -17.08
N ASN A 323 -16.93 3.92 -17.66
CA ASN A 323 -17.53 2.59 -17.64
C ASN A 323 -16.90 1.68 -18.72
N MET A 324 -15.74 1.08 -18.43
CA MET A 324 -14.96 0.24 -19.35
C MET A 324 -14.03 -0.73 -18.61
N THR A 325 -13.37 -1.64 -19.33
CA THR A 325 -12.32 -2.48 -18.73
C THR A 325 -11.04 -1.65 -18.53
N ALA A 326 -10.25 -1.98 -17.51
CA ALA A 326 -8.93 -1.35 -17.30
C ALA A 326 -7.96 -1.63 -18.47
N GLU A 327 -8.12 -2.76 -19.16
CA GLU A 327 -7.33 -3.11 -20.34
C GLU A 327 -7.66 -2.19 -21.53
N ASP A 328 -8.94 -1.98 -21.83
CA ASP A 328 -9.36 -1.01 -22.86
C ASP A 328 -9.04 0.44 -22.46
N PHE A 329 -9.06 0.77 -21.16
CA PHE A 329 -8.59 2.07 -20.67
C PHE A 329 -7.10 2.27 -20.95
N LEU A 330 -6.23 1.29 -20.71
CA LEU A 330 -4.80 1.38 -21.05
C LEU A 330 -4.58 1.60 -22.56
N PHE A 331 -5.36 0.95 -23.42
CA PHE A 331 -5.30 1.21 -24.87
C PHE A 331 -5.82 2.60 -25.22
N LEU A 332 -6.90 3.06 -24.60
CA LEU A 332 -7.41 4.42 -24.75
C LEU A 332 -6.37 5.48 -24.37
N LEU A 333 -5.62 5.29 -23.28
CA LEU A 333 -4.56 6.21 -22.87
C LEU A 333 -3.45 6.30 -23.93
N LYS A 334 -3.02 5.16 -24.48
CA LYS A 334 -1.99 5.12 -25.54
C LYS A 334 -2.44 5.79 -26.83
N GLU A 335 -3.69 5.58 -27.25
CA GLU A 335 -4.25 6.27 -28.42
C GLU A 335 -4.47 7.77 -28.16
N TRP A 336 -4.86 8.14 -26.93
CA TRP A 336 -4.99 9.54 -26.51
C TRP A 336 -3.64 10.28 -26.54
N GLU A 337 -2.56 9.65 -26.09
CA GLU A 337 -1.20 10.19 -26.21
C GLU A 337 -0.80 10.43 -27.66
N LYS A 338 -1.06 9.47 -28.56
CA LYS A 338 -0.80 9.64 -30.01
C LYS A 338 -1.59 10.80 -30.61
N LEU A 339 -2.88 10.94 -30.26
CA LEU A 339 -3.71 12.07 -30.70
C LEU A 339 -3.16 13.41 -30.18
N CYS A 340 -2.72 13.47 -28.93
CA CYS A 340 -2.11 14.68 -28.38
C CYS A 340 -0.79 15.04 -29.10
N ILE A 341 0.00 14.05 -29.52
CA ILE A 341 1.22 14.28 -30.31
C ILE A 341 0.86 14.73 -31.74
N HIS A 342 -0.11 14.08 -32.40
CA HIS A 342 -0.56 14.43 -33.77
C HIS A 342 -1.05 15.89 -33.85
N PHE A 343 -1.80 16.36 -32.86
CA PHE A 343 -2.28 17.76 -32.80
C PHE A 343 -1.29 18.74 -32.12
N SER A 344 0.00 18.36 -32.00
CA SER A 344 1.09 19.18 -31.46
C SER A 344 0.87 19.72 -30.04
N LEU A 345 0.11 18.99 -29.21
CA LEU A 345 -0.12 19.30 -27.79
C LEU A 345 0.96 18.69 -26.88
N ARG A 346 1.76 17.75 -27.40
CA ARG A 346 2.86 17.12 -26.67
C ARG A 346 4.01 16.77 -27.60
N ASN A 347 5.23 17.09 -27.18
CA ASN A 347 6.44 16.76 -27.92
C ASN A 347 6.76 15.26 -27.78
N SER A 348 7.18 14.64 -28.87
CA SER A 348 7.72 13.28 -28.92
C SER A 348 8.83 13.22 -29.98
N PRO A 349 9.95 12.51 -29.75
CA PRO A 349 10.99 12.33 -30.77
C PRO A 349 10.50 11.55 -32.01
N ASN A 350 9.38 10.84 -31.90
CA ASN A 350 8.75 10.07 -32.97
C ASN A 350 7.54 10.81 -33.58
N SER A 351 7.47 12.14 -33.54
CA SER A 351 6.31 12.91 -34.02
C SER A 351 5.95 12.62 -35.49
N GLU A 352 6.94 12.31 -36.32
CA GLU A 352 6.74 11.94 -37.73
C GLU A 352 5.95 10.64 -37.92
N GLU A 353 6.05 9.67 -37.00
CA GLU A 353 5.31 8.40 -37.05
C GLU A 353 3.78 8.59 -36.96
N TYR A 354 3.33 9.73 -36.42
CA TYR A 354 1.91 10.04 -36.21
C TYR A 354 1.38 11.10 -37.19
N ALA A 355 2.14 11.47 -38.23
CA ALA A 355 1.73 12.49 -39.19
C ALA A 355 0.49 12.13 -40.03
N ASN A 356 0.17 10.83 -40.16
CA ASN A 356 -1.04 10.30 -40.79
C ASN A 356 -1.73 9.28 -39.86
N LEU A 357 -2.06 9.73 -38.65
CA LEU A 357 -2.71 8.89 -37.63
C LEU A 357 -4.19 8.68 -38.00
N HIS A 358 -4.63 7.42 -38.09
CA HIS A 358 -6.03 7.05 -38.42
C HIS A 358 -6.57 7.61 -39.76
N GLY A 359 -5.68 7.93 -40.71
CA GLY A 359 -6.07 8.52 -42.01
C GLY A 359 -6.21 10.06 -41.99
N LEU A 360 -5.91 10.70 -40.85
CA LEU A 360 -5.92 12.16 -40.71
C LEU A 360 -4.63 12.74 -41.32
N ASN A 361 -4.69 13.12 -42.60
CA ASN A 361 -3.59 13.80 -43.28
C ASN A 361 -3.40 15.24 -42.76
N ASN A 362 -2.17 15.74 -42.81
CA ASN A 362 -1.84 17.13 -42.46
C ASN A 362 -2.11 18.16 -43.58
N VAL A 363 -2.74 17.74 -44.70
CA VAL A 363 -3.23 18.67 -45.72
C VAL A 363 -4.40 19.44 -45.12
N GLU A 364 -4.44 20.75 -45.31
CA GLU A 364 -5.58 21.56 -44.85
C GLU A 364 -6.84 21.12 -45.59
N ASP A 365 -7.92 20.88 -44.84
CA ASP A 365 -9.25 20.68 -45.40
C ASP A 365 -9.64 22.00 -46.08
N ASN A 366 -9.51 22.09 -47.41
CA ASN A 366 -10.06 23.21 -48.17
C ASN A 366 -11.58 23.20 -47.96
N GLU A 367 -12.13 24.21 -47.28
CA GLU A 367 -13.57 24.39 -47.03
C GLU A 367 -14.37 24.78 -48.31
N ASP A 368 -13.85 24.45 -49.50
CA ASP A 368 -14.45 24.71 -50.81
C ASP A 368 -14.52 23.41 -51.64
N VAL A 369 -15.59 22.61 -51.41
CA VAL A 369 -16.12 21.68 -52.42
C VAL A 369 -17.64 21.84 -52.48
N SER A 370 -18.09 23.00 -52.98
CA SER A 370 -19.39 23.10 -53.63
C SER A 370 -19.23 22.69 -55.10
N GLU A 371 -19.23 21.39 -55.38
CA GLU A 371 -19.48 20.90 -56.74
C GLU A 371 -20.30 19.61 -56.67
N GLU A 372 -21.44 19.65 -57.35
CA GLU A 372 -22.48 18.63 -57.29
C GLU A 372 -22.01 17.35 -57.98
N SER A 373 -22.17 16.20 -57.31
CA SER A 373 -22.28 14.92 -58.01
C SER A 373 -23.66 14.34 -57.74
N GLU A 374 -24.57 14.58 -58.69
CA GLU A 374 -25.90 13.97 -58.73
C GLU A 374 -25.75 12.45 -58.86
N ASN A 375 -25.70 11.76 -57.73
CA ASN A 375 -26.05 10.35 -57.64
C ASN A 375 -27.27 10.26 -56.71
N GLU A 376 -28.40 9.87 -57.28
CA GLU A 376 -29.64 9.60 -56.55
C GLU A 376 -29.43 8.41 -55.61
N ASP A 377 -29.15 8.69 -54.34
CA ASP A 377 -29.34 7.76 -53.22
C ASP A 377 -30.19 8.51 -52.17
N ASP A 378 -31.41 8.02 -51.91
CA ASP A 378 -32.40 8.63 -51.00
C ASP A 378 -32.00 8.43 -49.51
N GLY A 379 -30.72 8.62 -49.20
CA GLY A 379 -30.16 8.54 -47.85
C GLY A 379 -30.18 9.90 -47.14
N GLU A 380 -30.68 9.92 -45.90
CA GLU A 380 -30.54 11.10 -45.03
C GLU A 380 -29.05 11.42 -44.82
N VAL A 381 -28.60 12.59 -45.26
CA VAL A 381 -27.21 13.04 -45.08
C VAL A 381 -27.02 13.57 -43.65
N PHE A 382 -26.27 12.83 -42.84
CA PHE A 382 -25.96 13.20 -41.45
C PHE A 382 -24.66 14.01 -41.34
N THR A 383 -24.74 15.25 -40.85
CA THR A 383 -23.59 16.14 -40.65
C THR A 383 -23.11 16.14 -39.19
N VAL A 384 -21.80 16.09 -38.97
CA VAL A 384 -21.17 16.16 -37.64
C VAL A 384 -21.19 17.60 -37.10
N ASP A 385 -21.89 17.85 -35.97
CA ASP A 385 -21.79 19.13 -35.22
C ASP A 385 -20.44 19.22 -34.50
N LYS A 386 -20.17 18.21 -33.67
CA LYS A 386 -18.96 18.11 -32.84
C LYS A 386 -18.76 16.71 -32.27
N ILE A 387 -17.56 16.45 -31.78
CA ILE A 387 -17.23 15.27 -30.97
C ILE A 387 -17.48 15.58 -29.49
N VAL A 388 -18.13 14.66 -28.78
CA VAL A 388 -18.53 14.81 -27.36
C VAL A 388 -17.98 13.71 -26.45
N GLY A 389 -17.24 12.74 -26.99
CA GLY A 389 -16.67 11.64 -26.21
C GLY A 389 -15.66 10.81 -26.98
N ILE A 390 -14.90 10.00 -26.24
CA ILE A 390 -13.87 9.10 -26.76
C ILE A 390 -13.84 7.79 -25.95
N SER A 391 -13.68 6.66 -26.62
CA SER A 391 -13.56 5.34 -25.99
C SER A 391 -12.73 4.41 -26.87
N PHE A 392 -12.04 3.47 -26.23
CA PHE A 392 -11.45 2.32 -26.94
C PHE A 392 -12.29 1.07 -26.66
N GLY A 393 -12.20 0.07 -27.55
CA GLY A 393 -12.82 -1.24 -27.37
C GLY A 393 -13.81 -1.57 -28.49
N VAL A 394 -14.92 -2.20 -28.15
CA VAL A 394 -16.01 -2.57 -29.09
C VAL A 394 -17.32 -1.99 -28.55
N PRO A 395 -17.85 -0.88 -29.10
CA PRO A 395 -19.17 -0.38 -28.75
C PRO A 395 -20.23 -1.43 -29.02
N LYS A 396 -21.24 -1.53 -28.14
CA LYS A 396 -22.32 -2.52 -28.29
C LYS A 396 -23.06 -2.26 -29.62
N LYS A 397 -22.91 -3.20 -30.57
CA LYS A 397 -23.41 -3.29 -31.97
C LYS A 397 -22.32 -3.25 -33.06
N LEU A 398 -21.07 -2.90 -32.75
CA LEU A 398 -19.98 -2.83 -33.75
C LEU A 398 -19.07 -4.08 -33.68
N LEU A 399 -18.35 -4.38 -34.77
CA LEU A 399 -17.62 -5.65 -34.95
C LEU A 399 -16.10 -5.57 -34.78
N LYS A 400 -15.51 -4.38 -34.76
CA LYS A 400 -14.05 -4.19 -34.70
C LYS A 400 -13.64 -3.59 -33.35
N ARG A 401 -12.50 -4.02 -32.81
CA ARG A 401 -11.87 -3.40 -31.64
C ARG A 401 -10.99 -2.24 -32.13
N GLY A 402 -11.25 -1.03 -31.66
CA GLY A 402 -10.56 0.16 -32.13
C GLY A 402 -10.85 1.38 -31.27
N LEU A 403 -10.51 2.56 -31.80
CA LEU A 403 -10.80 3.85 -31.18
C LEU A 403 -12.10 4.42 -31.76
N TYR A 404 -12.98 4.86 -30.87
CA TYR A 404 -14.31 5.35 -31.20
C TYR A 404 -14.53 6.74 -30.62
N LEU A 405 -15.15 7.61 -31.41
CA LEU A 405 -15.55 8.95 -31.02
C LEU A 405 -17.07 9.01 -30.89
N LYS A 406 -17.58 9.66 -29.83
CA LYS A 406 -19.01 9.92 -29.68
C LYS A 406 -19.34 11.19 -30.44
N VAL A 407 -20.15 11.07 -31.49
CA VAL A 407 -20.53 12.15 -32.40
C VAL A 407 -21.82 12.78 -31.91
N ARG A 408 -21.91 14.11 -31.95
CA ARG A 408 -23.18 14.84 -31.98
C ARG A 408 -23.49 15.22 -33.43
N TRP A 409 -24.70 14.91 -33.86
CA TRP A 409 -25.19 15.22 -35.20
C TRP A 409 -25.85 16.61 -35.23
N LEU A 410 -25.67 17.33 -36.33
CA LEU A 410 -26.24 18.67 -36.53
C LEU A 410 -27.77 18.59 -36.54
N ASN A 411 -28.42 19.50 -35.82
CA ASN A 411 -29.88 19.55 -35.59
C ASN A 411 -30.46 18.41 -34.71
N TYR A 412 -29.63 17.56 -34.11
CA TYR A 412 -30.06 16.51 -33.18
C TYR A 412 -29.68 16.81 -31.72
N ASP A 413 -30.43 16.22 -30.78
CA ASP A 413 -30.15 16.29 -29.35
C ASP A 413 -29.18 15.18 -28.88
N ASP A 414 -28.84 15.19 -27.59
CA ASP A 414 -27.88 14.25 -26.98
C ASP A 414 -28.40 12.80 -26.89
N SER A 415 -29.69 12.57 -27.14
CA SER A 415 -30.28 11.22 -27.20
C SER A 415 -29.96 10.50 -28.50
N HIS A 416 -29.58 11.24 -29.55
CA HIS A 416 -29.18 10.74 -30.87
C HIS A 416 -27.64 10.62 -31.04
N ASP A 417 -26.83 11.03 -30.07
CA ASP A 417 -25.38 10.91 -30.13
C ASP A 417 -24.93 9.43 -30.32
N THR A 418 -24.24 9.11 -31.42
CA THR A 418 -23.74 7.76 -31.73
C THR A 418 -22.23 7.60 -31.50
N TRP A 419 -21.72 6.36 -31.55
CA TRP A 419 -20.30 6.04 -31.43
C TRP A 419 -19.75 5.58 -32.77
N GLU A 420 -18.94 6.42 -33.41
CA GLU A 420 -18.37 6.15 -34.73
C GLU A 420 -16.88 5.79 -34.65
N PRO A 421 -16.38 4.88 -35.51
CA PRO A 421 -14.95 4.55 -35.58
C PRO A 421 -14.17 5.79 -36.06
N ILE A 422 -12.99 6.05 -35.48
CA ILE A 422 -12.20 7.23 -35.85
C ILE A 422 -11.78 7.20 -37.32
N GLU A 423 -11.55 6.02 -37.89
CA GLU A 423 -11.19 5.83 -39.30
C GLU A 423 -12.35 6.20 -40.25
N GLY A 424 -13.59 6.23 -39.76
CA GLY A 424 -14.76 6.70 -40.51
C GLY A 424 -14.96 8.23 -40.44
N LEU A 425 -14.13 8.94 -39.67
CA LEU A 425 -14.21 10.38 -39.43
C LEU A 425 -12.99 11.13 -39.98
N SER A 426 -12.30 10.57 -40.98
CA SER A 426 -11.11 11.18 -41.61
C SER A 426 -11.34 12.61 -42.08
N ASN A 427 -12.52 12.88 -42.65
CA ASN A 427 -12.92 14.17 -43.21
C ASN A 427 -13.40 15.17 -42.14
N CYS A 428 -13.25 14.83 -40.86
CA CYS A 428 -13.67 15.66 -39.71
C CYS A 428 -12.46 16.11 -38.87
N ARG A 429 -11.26 16.20 -39.47
CA ARG A 429 -10.00 16.48 -38.76
C ARG A 429 -10.07 17.74 -37.90
N GLY A 430 -10.69 18.81 -38.39
CA GLY A 430 -10.94 20.03 -37.61
C GLY A 430 -11.70 19.76 -36.31
N LYS A 431 -12.86 19.09 -36.37
CA LYS A 431 -13.72 18.75 -35.23
C LYS A 431 -13.06 17.79 -34.23
N ILE A 432 -12.26 16.84 -34.73
CA ILE A 432 -11.45 15.94 -33.88
C ILE A 432 -10.37 16.76 -33.17
N GLY A 433 -9.69 17.66 -33.88
CA GLY A 433 -8.66 18.54 -33.32
C GLY A 433 -9.20 19.48 -32.25
N GLU A 434 -10.39 20.07 -32.45
CA GLU A 434 -11.10 20.87 -31.43
C GLU A 434 -11.34 20.06 -30.15
N PHE A 435 -11.91 18.85 -30.28
CA PHE A 435 -12.19 17.97 -29.15
C PHE A 435 -10.92 17.52 -28.42
N VAL A 436 -9.84 17.17 -29.15
CA VAL A 436 -8.57 16.77 -28.53
C VAL A 436 -7.94 17.96 -27.79
N LYS A 437 -7.92 19.16 -28.39
CA LYS A 437 -7.41 20.40 -27.75
C LYS A 437 -8.18 20.75 -26.47
N LEU A 438 -9.52 20.71 -26.52
CA LEU A 438 -10.37 20.98 -25.37
C LEU A 438 -10.21 19.90 -24.29
N GLY A 439 -10.21 18.63 -24.69
CA GLY A 439 -10.06 17.49 -23.79
C GLY A 439 -8.71 17.46 -23.07
N TYR A 440 -7.63 17.81 -23.78
CA TYR A 440 -6.29 17.96 -23.21
C TYR A 440 -6.26 19.08 -22.17
N LYS A 441 -6.76 20.28 -22.52
CA LYS A 441 -6.83 21.43 -21.60
C LYS A 441 -7.69 21.14 -20.35
N SER A 442 -8.75 20.34 -20.51
CA SER A 442 -9.66 19.96 -19.41
C SER A 442 -9.26 18.68 -18.67
N GLY A 443 -8.17 18.00 -19.08
CA GLY A 443 -7.69 16.78 -18.43
C GLY A 443 -8.68 15.60 -18.48
N ILE A 444 -9.44 15.42 -19.57
CA ILE A 444 -10.49 14.37 -19.64
C ILE A 444 -9.95 12.92 -19.57
N LEU A 445 -8.66 12.78 -19.86
CA LEU A 445 -7.87 11.55 -19.78
C LEU A 445 -6.46 11.92 -19.31
N PRO A 446 -5.85 11.14 -18.40
CA PRO A 446 -4.49 11.38 -17.97
C PRO A 446 -3.48 11.06 -19.09
N LEU A 447 -2.29 11.63 -18.95
CA LEU A 447 -1.09 11.28 -19.72
C LEU A 447 0.03 10.89 -18.73
N PRO A 448 1.08 10.18 -19.16
CA PRO A 448 2.25 9.91 -18.33
C PRO A 448 2.80 11.19 -17.66
N GLY A 449 3.01 11.14 -16.34
CA GLY A 449 3.38 12.28 -15.50
C GLY A 449 2.22 13.22 -15.09
N GLY A 450 1.01 13.00 -15.60
CA GLY A 450 -0.20 13.78 -15.28
C GLY A 450 -1.09 13.17 -14.18
N VAL A 451 -0.59 12.20 -13.42
CA VAL A 451 -1.29 11.54 -12.30
C VAL A 451 -0.34 11.47 -11.12
N ASP A 452 -0.71 12.04 -9.97
CA ASP A 452 0.10 11.95 -8.76
C ASP A 452 -0.06 10.61 -8.06
N VAL A 453 -1.29 10.09 -7.99
CA VAL A 453 -1.63 8.88 -7.23
C VAL A 453 -2.46 7.93 -8.09
N VAL A 454 -2.10 6.65 -8.10
CA VAL A 454 -2.97 5.56 -8.61
C VAL A 454 -3.37 4.68 -7.44
N CYS A 455 -4.67 4.49 -7.23
CA CYS A 455 -5.19 3.45 -6.33
C CYS A 455 -5.97 2.38 -7.10
N GLY A 456 -6.08 1.18 -6.56
CA GLY A 456 -6.98 0.18 -7.13
C GLY A 456 -6.97 -1.19 -6.46
N GLY A 457 -8.07 -1.93 -6.65
CA GLY A 457 -8.27 -3.29 -6.14
C GLY A 457 -8.37 -4.32 -7.27
N PRO A 458 -7.27 -4.70 -7.95
CA PRO A 458 -7.31 -5.59 -9.10
C PRO A 458 -7.90 -6.96 -8.73
N PRO A 459 -9.03 -7.38 -9.34
CA PRO A 459 -9.73 -8.59 -8.92
C PRO A 459 -8.94 -9.85 -9.29
N CYS A 460 -8.45 -10.56 -8.27
CA CYS A 460 -7.70 -11.81 -8.40
C CYS A 460 -8.59 -13.00 -8.00
N GLN A 461 -9.57 -13.36 -8.84
CA GLN A 461 -10.59 -14.35 -8.46
C GLN A 461 -10.04 -15.80 -8.46
N GLY A 462 -8.94 -16.07 -9.15
CA GLY A 462 -8.30 -17.38 -9.21
C GLY A 462 -7.86 -17.89 -7.83
N ILE A 463 -7.38 -16.96 -6.98
CA ILE A 463 -6.86 -17.25 -5.63
C ILE A 463 -7.88 -17.09 -4.49
N SER A 464 -9.13 -16.72 -4.75
CA SER A 464 -10.12 -16.53 -3.69
C SER A 464 -10.39 -17.83 -2.92
N GLY A 465 -10.48 -17.77 -1.59
CA GLY A 465 -10.95 -18.88 -0.76
C GLY A 465 -12.32 -19.45 -1.16
N HIS A 466 -13.13 -18.70 -1.92
CA HIS A 466 -14.42 -19.13 -2.45
C HIS A 466 -14.34 -19.85 -3.80
N ASN A 467 -13.24 -19.73 -4.54
CA ASN A 467 -13.04 -20.43 -5.80
C ASN A 467 -12.69 -21.91 -5.54
N ARG A 468 -13.35 -22.84 -6.24
CA ARG A 468 -13.11 -24.29 -6.13
C ARG A 468 -12.08 -24.82 -7.12
N PHE A 469 -11.84 -24.11 -8.22
CA PHE A 469 -10.93 -24.52 -9.30
C PHE A 469 -9.80 -23.49 -9.42
N ARG A 470 -8.63 -23.80 -8.86
CA ARG A 470 -7.49 -22.88 -8.73
C ARG A 470 -6.29 -23.45 -9.48
N ASN A 471 -5.61 -22.64 -10.30
CA ASN A 471 -4.25 -22.95 -10.71
C ASN A 471 -3.29 -22.55 -9.59
N LEU A 472 -2.69 -23.53 -8.91
CA LEU A 472 -1.71 -23.31 -7.85
C LEU A 472 -0.26 -23.44 -8.34
N LEU A 473 -0.05 -23.88 -9.58
CA LEU A 473 1.27 -24.04 -10.20
C LEU A 473 1.69 -22.75 -10.92
N ASP A 474 0.76 -22.16 -11.69
CA ASP A 474 0.95 -20.82 -12.28
C ASP A 474 -0.31 -19.96 -12.08
N PRO A 475 -0.36 -19.16 -11.00
CA PRO A 475 -1.47 -18.26 -10.75
C PRO A 475 -1.59 -17.09 -11.74
N LEU A 476 -0.57 -16.71 -12.51
CA LEU A 476 -0.66 -15.56 -13.44
C LEU A 476 -1.26 -15.96 -14.79
N GLU A 477 -1.04 -17.20 -15.24
CA GLU A 477 -1.71 -17.78 -16.41
C GLU A 477 -3.22 -18.00 -16.22
N ASP A 478 -3.74 -17.99 -14.99
CA ASP A 478 -5.19 -17.92 -14.77
C ASP A 478 -5.72 -16.54 -15.18
N GLN A 479 -6.51 -16.49 -16.26
CA GLN A 479 -7.16 -15.27 -16.77
C GLN A 479 -7.90 -14.47 -15.68
N LYS A 480 -8.37 -15.13 -14.61
CA LYS A 480 -9.02 -14.49 -13.44
C LYS A 480 -8.10 -13.63 -12.57
N ASN A 481 -6.79 -13.69 -12.81
CA ASN A 481 -5.76 -12.91 -12.11
C ASN A 481 -5.02 -11.95 -13.06
N LYS A 482 -5.26 -12.01 -14.39
CA LYS A 482 -4.69 -11.10 -15.41
C LYS A 482 -4.84 -9.61 -15.07
N GLN A 483 -5.86 -9.23 -14.31
CA GLN A 483 -6.09 -7.84 -13.90
C GLN A 483 -4.97 -7.27 -13.02
N LEU A 484 -4.20 -8.10 -12.30
CA LEU A 484 -3.00 -7.63 -11.58
C LEU A 484 -1.91 -7.15 -12.56
N LEU A 485 -1.69 -7.88 -13.66
CA LEU A 485 -0.77 -7.46 -14.72
C LEU A 485 -1.26 -6.17 -15.41
N VAL A 486 -2.57 -6.07 -15.70
CA VAL A 486 -3.15 -4.86 -16.31
C VAL A 486 -2.98 -3.64 -15.39
N TYR A 487 -3.23 -3.78 -14.09
CA TYR A 487 -2.97 -2.72 -13.10
C TYR A 487 -1.51 -2.26 -13.12
N MET A 488 -0.56 -3.20 -13.03
CA MET A 488 0.87 -2.88 -13.05
C MET A 488 1.30 -2.24 -14.37
N ASN A 489 0.72 -2.62 -15.50
CA ASN A 489 1.02 -2.01 -16.81
C ASN A 489 0.46 -0.57 -16.94
N ILE A 490 -0.62 -0.23 -16.23
CA ILE A 490 -1.11 1.16 -16.15
C ILE A 490 -0.19 2.00 -15.26
N VAL A 491 0.27 1.46 -14.12
CA VAL A 491 1.29 2.10 -13.27
C VAL A 491 2.60 2.30 -14.03
N GLU A 492 3.05 1.31 -14.80
CA GLU A 492 4.26 1.36 -15.62
C GLU A 492 4.18 2.45 -16.70
N TYR A 493 3.00 2.61 -17.30
CA TYR A 493 2.74 3.59 -18.36
C TYR A 493 2.58 5.02 -17.81
N LEU A 494 1.79 5.21 -16.73
CA LEU A 494 1.49 6.55 -16.20
C LEU A 494 2.59 7.12 -15.29
N LYS A 495 3.37 6.24 -14.64
CA LYS A 495 4.40 6.57 -13.64
C LYS A 495 3.94 7.57 -12.56
N PRO A 496 2.90 7.25 -11.78
CA PRO A 496 2.44 8.11 -10.68
C PRO A 496 3.48 8.20 -9.55
N LYS A 497 3.50 9.30 -8.80
CA LYS A 497 4.33 9.46 -7.60
C LYS A 497 4.05 8.38 -6.56
N PHE A 498 2.76 8.05 -6.37
CA PHE A 498 2.30 7.08 -5.39
C PHE A 498 1.37 6.03 -5.99
N VAL A 499 1.50 4.80 -5.49
CA VAL A 499 0.67 3.65 -5.85
C VAL A 499 0.09 3.04 -4.58
N LEU A 500 -1.24 2.83 -4.54
CA LEU A 500 -1.90 2.07 -3.48
C LEU A 500 -2.72 0.93 -4.09
N MET A 501 -2.22 -0.30 -3.95
CA MET A 501 -2.97 -1.49 -4.34
C MET A 501 -3.63 -2.15 -3.12
N GLU A 502 -4.94 -2.38 -3.18
CA GLU A 502 -5.67 -3.19 -2.20
C GLU A 502 -5.85 -4.63 -2.72
N ASN A 503 -5.83 -5.61 -1.81
CA ASN A 503 -6.37 -6.93 -2.11
C ASN A 503 -6.80 -7.75 -0.88
N VAL A 504 -7.40 -8.91 -1.15
CA VAL A 504 -7.70 -9.91 -0.11
C VAL A 504 -6.42 -10.53 0.45
N VAL A 505 -6.41 -10.83 1.75
CA VAL A 505 -5.28 -11.47 2.45
C VAL A 505 -4.96 -12.87 1.89
N ASP A 506 -5.91 -13.51 1.21
CA ASP A 506 -5.65 -14.78 0.51
C ASP A 506 -4.53 -14.64 -0.54
N MET A 507 -4.23 -13.44 -1.02
CA MET A 507 -3.10 -13.16 -1.93
C MET A 507 -1.73 -13.41 -1.32
N LEU A 508 -1.60 -13.33 0.01
CA LEU A 508 -0.40 -13.72 0.76
C LEU A 508 -0.39 -15.21 1.15
N LYS A 509 -1.55 -15.88 1.06
CA LYS A 509 -1.74 -17.26 1.56
C LYS A 509 -1.68 -18.31 0.46
N MET A 510 -2.34 -18.04 -0.67
CA MET A 510 -2.42 -18.98 -1.78
C MET A 510 -1.13 -18.98 -2.59
N ALA A 511 -0.75 -20.15 -3.12
CA ALA A 511 0.49 -20.35 -3.87
C ALA A 511 1.72 -19.70 -3.17
N LYS A 512 1.84 -19.86 -1.86
CA LYS A 512 2.90 -19.25 -1.03
C LYS A 512 3.06 -17.73 -1.19
N GLY A 513 1.99 -17.01 -1.52
CA GLY A 513 2.02 -15.55 -1.71
C GLY A 513 2.38 -15.08 -3.11
N TYR A 514 2.42 -15.98 -4.12
CA TYR A 514 2.86 -15.72 -5.50
C TYR A 514 2.47 -14.34 -6.06
N LEU A 515 1.17 -14.01 -6.06
CA LEU A 515 0.68 -12.75 -6.64
C LEU A 515 1.12 -11.50 -5.83
N ALA A 516 1.31 -11.62 -4.52
CA ALA A 516 1.84 -10.52 -3.72
C ALA A 516 3.35 -10.31 -3.96
N ARG A 517 4.11 -11.40 -4.06
CA ARG A 517 5.55 -11.35 -4.39
C ARG A 517 5.78 -10.79 -5.81
N PHE A 518 4.94 -11.18 -6.77
CA PHE A 518 4.91 -10.59 -8.11
C PHE A 518 4.64 -9.09 -8.08
N ALA A 519 3.65 -8.64 -7.30
CA ALA A 519 3.31 -7.23 -7.19
C ALA A 519 4.46 -6.38 -6.63
N VAL A 520 5.13 -6.86 -5.57
CA VAL A 520 6.36 -6.26 -5.02
C VAL A 520 7.46 -6.23 -6.08
N GLY A 521 7.74 -7.37 -6.72
CA GLY A 521 8.79 -7.48 -7.74
C GLY A 521 8.57 -6.56 -8.95
N ARG A 522 7.33 -6.36 -9.40
CA ARG A 522 7.00 -5.42 -10.49
C ARG A 522 7.20 -3.96 -10.08
N LEU A 523 6.85 -3.56 -8.85
CA LEU A 523 7.14 -2.21 -8.36
C LEU A 523 8.65 -1.95 -8.27
N LEU A 524 9.42 -2.90 -7.72
CA LEU A 524 10.89 -2.80 -7.63
C LEU A 524 11.57 -2.77 -9.01
N GLN A 525 11.06 -3.53 -9.98
CA GLN A 525 11.51 -3.51 -11.38
C GLN A 525 11.24 -2.16 -12.04
N MET A 526 10.20 -1.45 -11.60
CA MET A 526 9.86 -0.09 -12.03
C MET A 526 10.59 1.00 -11.24
N ASN A 527 11.53 0.64 -10.35
CA ASN A 527 12.26 1.50 -9.41
C ASN A 527 11.40 2.24 -8.36
N TYR A 528 10.24 1.70 -8.00
CA TYR A 528 9.47 2.21 -6.86
C TYR A 528 10.04 1.67 -5.55
N GLN A 529 10.07 2.51 -4.52
CA GLN A 529 10.10 2.11 -3.12
C GLN A 529 8.81 1.33 -2.79
N VAL A 530 8.85 0.34 -1.90
CA VAL A 530 7.73 -0.58 -1.64
C VAL A 530 7.53 -0.85 -0.15
N ARG A 531 6.27 -0.94 0.31
CA ARG A 531 5.93 -1.33 1.69
C ARG A 531 4.60 -2.11 1.75
N ASN A 532 4.59 -3.20 2.50
CA ASN A 532 3.52 -4.22 2.55
C ASN A 532 2.77 -4.19 3.89
N GLY A 533 1.44 -4.04 3.90
CA GLY A 533 0.67 -3.95 5.15
C GLY A 533 -0.61 -4.77 5.16
N MET A 534 -1.01 -5.23 6.35
CA MET A 534 -2.31 -5.85 6.61
C MET A 534 -3.08 -5.08 7.67
N MET A 535 -4.23 -4.52 7.29
CA MET A 535 -5.06 -3.68 8.16
C MET A 535 -6.44 -4.30 8.38
N ALA A 536 -6.92 -4.30 9.62
CA ALA A 536 -8.25 -4.80 9.99
C ALA A 536 -9.24 -3.65 10.13
N ALA A 537 -10.32 -3.64 9.34
CA ALA A 537 -11.26 -2.52 9.28
C ALA A 537 -11.87 -2.10 10.64
N GLY A 538 -12.06 -3.04 11.56
CA GLY A 538 -12.59 -2.76 12.90
C GLY A 538 -11.67 -1.89 13.76
N ALA A 539 -10.36 -1.93 13.52
CA ALA A 539 -9.36 -1.13 14.23
C ALA A 539 -9.46 0.39 13.91
N TYR A 540 -10.30 0.76 12.93
CA TYR A 540 -10.51 2.13 12.47
C TYR A 540 -11.98 2.57 12.67
N GLY A 541 -12.67 1.98 13.65
CA GLY A 541 -14.01 2.40 14.06
C GLY A 541 -15.15 1.77 13.26
N LEU A 542 -15.16 0.44 13.13
CA LEU A 542 -16.26 -0.32 12.51
C LEU A 542 -16.62 -1.59 13.28
N ALA A 543 -17.91 -1.96 13.30
CA ALA A 543 -18.40 -3.22 13.86
C ALA A 543 -18.16 -4.43 12.93
N GLN A 544 -16.91 -4.60 12.48
CA GLN A 544 -16.50 -5.54 11.44
C GLN A 544 -15.05 -6.05 11.63
N PHE A 545 -14.76 -7.31 11.28
CA PHE A 545 -13.39 -7.85 11.25
C PHE A 545 -12.93 -8.18 9.80
N ARG A 546 -12.84 -7.14 8.96
CA ARG A 546 -12.40 -7.27 7.56
C ARG A 546 -10.91 -6.95 7.46
N LEU A 547 -10.08 -7.98 7.46
CA LEU A 547 -8.64 -7.86 7.20
C LEU A 547 -8.38 -7.74 5.69
N ARG A 548 -7.49 -6.82 5.29
CA ARG A 548 -7.08 -6.58 3.90
C ARG A 548 -5.58 -6.35 3.80
N PHE A 549 -5.03 -6.71 2.64
CA PHE A 549 -3.65 -6.43 2.25
C PHE A 549 -3.62 -5.11 1.48
N PHE A 550 -2.61 -4.30 1.76
CA PHE A 550 -2.31 -3.04 1.12
C PHE A 550 -0.84 -3.01 0.73
N LEU A 551 -0.55 -2.53 -0.48
CA LEU A 551 0.79 -2.37 -1.02
C LEU A 551 0.98 -0.91 -1.41
N TRP A 552 1.91 -0.23 -0.73
CA TRP A 552 2.40 1.08 -1.12
C TRP A 552 3.52 0.93 -2.14
N GLY A 553 3.48 1.77 -3.17
CA GLY A 553 4.61 2.14 -4.00
C GLY A 553 4.83 3.65 -3.94
N ALA A 554 6.08 4.11 -3.91
CA ALA A 554 6.45 5.51 -4.07
C ALA A 554 7.63 5.66 -5.03
N LEU A 555 7.67 6.73 -5.84
CA LEU A 555 8.83 7.03 -6.69
C LEU A 555 10.10 7.31 -5.84
N PRO A 556 11.30 7.23 -6.43
CA PRO A 556 12.56 7.50 -5.73
C PRO A 556 12.67 8.89 -5.10
N SER A 557 11.98 9.86 -5.71
CA SER A 557 11.94 11.27 -5.34
C SER A 557 10.97 11.59 -4.19
N GLU A 558 10.19 10.60 -3.73
CA GLU A 558 9.06 10.77 -2.81
C GLU A 558 9.31 10.04 -1.48
N ILE A 559 8.65 10.44 -0.38
CA ILE A 559 8.71 9.71 0.89
C ILE A 559 7.69 8.58 0.88
N ILE A 560 8.10 7.32 1.11
CA ILE A 560 7.16 6.20 1.10
C ILE A 560 6.16 6.26 2.28
N PRO A 561 4.83 6.20 2.05
CA PRO A 561 3.85 6.34 3.13
C PRO A 561 3.96 5.27 4.22
N GLN A 562 3.71 5.70 5.45
CA GLN A 562 3.63 4.83 6.64
C GLN A 562 2.26 4.14 6.72
N PHE A 563 2.17 3.05 7.47
CA PHE A 563 0.87 2.44 7.81
C PHE A 563 0.31 3.04 9.10
N PRO A 564 -0.93 3.56 9.09
CA PRO A 564 -1.52 4.18 10.26
C PRO A 564 -1.93 3.12 11.28
N LEU A 565 -1.52 3.32 12.53
CA LEU A 565 -1.79 2.39 13.63
C LEU A 565 -3.28 2.31 14.02
N PRO A 566 -3.72 1.21 14.66
CA PRO A 566 -5.07 1.07 15.20
C PRO A 566 -5.49 2.25 16.08
N THR A 567 -6.78 2.60 15.99
CA THR A 567 -7.43 3.58 16.87
C THR A 567 -8.47 2.95 17.81
N HIS A 568 -8.95 1.74 17.48
CA HIS A 568 -9.97 1.00 18.22
C HIS A 568 -9.50 -0.42 18.55
N ASP A 569 -9.97 -0.97 19.67
CA ASP A 569 -9.76 -2.38 20.04
C ASP A 569 -10.45 -3.35 19.07
N LEU A 570 -9.94 -4.57 18.96
CA LEU A 570 -10.42 -5.61 18.03
C LEU A 570 -11.10 -6.77 18.77
N VAL A 571 -12.32 -7.13 18.34
CA VAL A 571 -13.06 -8.30 18.87
C VAL A 571 -12.35 -9.62 18.55
N HIS A 572 -11.63 -9.71 17.44
CA HIS A 572 -10.95 -10.92 16.97
C HIS A 572 -9.56 -10.59 16.41
N ARG A 573 -8.63 -11.55 16.56
CA ARG A 573 -7.37 -11.59 15.80
C ARG A 573 -7.52 -12.63 14.68
N GLY A 574 -7.10 -12.28 13.46
CA GLY A 574 -7.25 -13.14 12.29
C GLY A 574 -6.12 -14.16 12.16
N ASN A 575 -6.39 -15.32 11.57
CA ASN A 575 -5.34 -16.29 11.24
C ASN A 575 -4.51 -15.77 10.06
N ILE A 576 -3.22 -15.53 10.29
CA ILE A 576 -2.25 -15.01 9.33
C ILE A 576 -1.09 -16.01 9.20
N VAL A 577 -0.47 -16.08 8.03
CA VAL A 577 0.66 -16.99 7.78
C VAL A 577 1.91 -16.41 8.45
N LYS A 578 2.64 -17.25 9.20
CA LYS A 578 3.81 -16.83 10.00
C LYS A 578 4.81 -15.97 9.21
N GLU A 579 5.06 -16.33 7.95
CA GLU A 579 6.00 -15.61 7.06
C GLU A 579 5.65 -14.12 6.91
N PHE A 580 4.37 -13.75 6.89
CA PHE A 580 3.91 -12.36 6.72
C PHE A 580 3.43 -11.73 8.04
N GLN A 581 3.80 -12.30 9.19
CA GLN A 581 3.37 -11.79 10.50
C GLN A 581 3.96 -10.39 10.79
N GLY A 582 5.15 -10.08 10.27
CA GLY A 582 5.80 -8.76 10.38
C GLY A 582 5.12 -7.64 9.57
N ASN A 583 4.06 -7.95 8.81
CA ASN A 583 3.34 -6.98 7.98
C ASN A 583 1.96 -6.60 8.58
N ILE A 584 1.67 -7.05 9.82
CA ILE A 584 0.40 -6.76 10.49
C ILE A 584 0.47 -5.37 11.10
N VAL A 585 -0.42 -4.47 10.67
CA VAL A 585 -0.50 -3.11 11.23
C VAL A 585 -1.19 -3.17 12.60
N ALA A 586 -0.38 -3.26 13.65
CA ALA A 586 -0.79 -3.36 15.05
C ALA A 586 0.29 -2.77 15.97
N TYR A 587 -0.06 -2.50 17.23
CA TYR A 587 0.93 -2.17 18.26
C TYR A 587 1.63 -3.42 18.77
N ASP A 588 2.91 -3.27 19.14
CA ASP A 588 3.74 -4.32 19.70
C ASP A 588 3.17 -4.92 21.00
N GLU A 589 3.32 -6.23 21.16
CA GLU A 589 2.81 -6.95 22.33
C GLU A 589 3.52 -6.49 23.62
N GLY A 590 2.72 -6.18 24.65
CA GLY A 590 3.22 -5.68 25.94
C GLY A 590 3.15 -4.16 26.13
N HIS A 591 2.92 -3.38 25.06
CA HIS A 591 2.68 -1.94 25.20
C HIS A 591 1.27 -1.65 25.74
N THR A 592 1.17 -0.71 26.69
CA THR A 592 -0.12 -0.26 27.23
C THR A 592 -0.60 0.95 26.44
N VAL A 593 -1.48 0.72 25.46
CA VAL A 593 -2.01 1.75 24.57
C VAL A 593 -3.49 2.00 24.85
N LYS A 594 -3.88 3.27 24.96
CA LYS A 594 -5.27 3.70 25.16
C LYS A 594 -5.98 3.76 23.80
N LEU A 595 -6.62 2.66 23.41
CA LEU A 595 -7.50 2.60 22.22
C LEU A 595 -8.94 2.97 22.57
N ALA A 596 -9.71 3.38 21.56
CA ALA A 596 -11.15 3.55 21.68
C ALA A 596 -11.87 2.18 21.77
N ASP A 597 -13.04 2.17 22.43
CA ASP A 597 -13.87 0.98 22.56
C ASP A 597 -14.31 0.44 21.18
N LYS A 598 -14.27 -0.89 21.04
CA LYS A 598 -14.74 -1.57 19.82
C LYS A 598 -16.23 -1.33 19.57
N LEU A 599 -16.58 -1.01 18.33
CA LEU A 599 -17.98 -0.85 17.93
C LEU A 599 -18.68 -2.19 17.74
N LEU A 600 -19.95 -2.26 18.13
CA LEU A 600 -20.84 -3.40 17.96
C LEU A 600 -22.03 -3.01 17.06
N LEU A 601 -22.84 -3.98 16.64
CA LEU A 601 -23.95 -3.76 15.72
C LEU A 601 -24.94 -2.68 16.22
N LYS A 602 -25.22 -2.64 17.53
CA LYS A 602 -26.03 -1.59 18.17
C LYS A 602 -25.51 -0.18 17.87
N ASP A 603 -24.20 0.00 17.82
CA ASP A 603 -23.59 1.33 17.69
C ASP A 603 -23.68 1.85 16.26
N VAL A 604 -23.93 0.95 15.31
CA VAL A 604 -23.95 1.22 13.86
C VAL A 604 -25.37 1.39 13.32
N ILE A 605 -26.39 0.64 13.80
CA ILE A 605 -27.71 0.59 13.15
C ILE A 605 -28.94 0.85 14.05
N SER A 606 -28.79 1.09 15.36
CA SER A 606 -29.94 1.19 16.29
C SER A 606 -30.86 2.43 16.12
N ASP A 607 -30.35 3.51 15.51
CA ASP A 607 -31.11 4.72 15.17
C ASP A 607 -31.92 4.59 13.86
N LEU A 608 -31.78 3.49 13.12
CA LEU A 608 -32.48 3.32 11.85
C LEU A 608 -33.97 2.97 12.06
N PRO A 609 -34.86 3.44 11.17
CA PRO A 609 -36.29 3.13 11.21
C PRO A 609 -36.54 1.64 10.87
N ALA A 610 -37.66 1.11 11.38
CA ALA A 610 -38.08 -0.25 11.05
C ALA A 610 -38.64 -0.32 9.62
N VAL A 611 -38.24 -1.36 8.86
CA VAL A 611 -38.70 -1.59 7.49
C VAL A 611 -39.05 -3.06 7.23
N ALA A 612 -40.00 -3.30 6.34
CA ALA A 612 -40.44 -4.64 5.96
C ALA A 612 -39.47 -5.31 4.97
N ASN A 613 -39.56 -6.64 4.84
CA ASN A 613 -38.85 -7.41 3.80
C ASN A 613 -39.17 -6.90 2.38
N SER A 614 -40.38 -6.40 2.15
CA SER A 614 -40.88 -5.89 0.86
C SER A 614 -40.63 -4.40 0.61
N GLU A 615 -39.87 -3.70 1.47
CA GLU A 615 -39.52 -2.29 1.27
C GLU A 615 -38.74 -2.09 -0.04
N LYS A 616 -39.01 -1.00 -0.74
CA LYS A 616 -38.47 -0.67 -2.07
C LYS A 616 -38.13 0.81 -2.25
N ARG A 617 -38.43 1.67 -1.28
CA ARG A 617 -38.12 3.10 -1.36
C ARG A 617 -36.62 3.29 -1.22
N ASP A 618 -36.01 3.90 -2.24
CA ASP A 618 -34.61 4.33 -2.22
C ASP A 618 -34.37 5.49 -1.23
N GLU A 619 -35.43 6.21 -0.84
CA GLU A 619 -35.38 7.37 0.04
C GLU A 619 -36.49 7.28 1.11
N ILE A 620 -36.09 7.36 2.37
CA ILE A 620 -37.00 7.48 3.53
C ILE A 620 -36.46 8.53 4.51
N THR A 621 -37.22 8.83 5.56
CA THR A 621 -36.82 9.73 6.64
C THR A 621 -36.43 8.94 7.89
N TYR A 622 -35.44 9.42 8.64
CA TYR A 622 -35.19 8.94 10.01
C TYR A 622 -36.39 9.23 10.91
N ASP A 623 -36.70 8.30 11.81
CA ASP A 623 -37.68 8.45 12.89
C ASP A 623 -37.02 8.75 14.26
N LYS A 624 -35.68 8.68 14.34
CA LYS A 624 -34.88 8.89 15.55
C LYS A 624 -33.65 9.76 15.30
N ASP A 625 -33.19 10.40 16.37
CA ASP A 625 -31.91 11.10 16.43
C ASP A 625 -30.73 10.12 16.64
N PRO A 626 -29.51 10.48 16.18
CA PRO A 626 -28.33 9.64 16.37
C PRO A 626 -27.89 9.61 17.83
N THR A 627 -27.80 8.40 18.39
CA THR A 627 -27.47 8.20 19.81
C THR A 627 -25.96 8.04 20.04
N THR A 628 -25.26 7.28 19.20
CA THR A 628 -23.84 6.96 19.36
C THR A 628 -22.91 7.95 18.64
N PRO A 629 -21.62 8.04 19.02
CA PRO A 629 -20.63 8.83 18.28
C PRO A 629 -20.54 8.44 16.80
N PHE A 630 -20.59 7.13 16.52
CA PHE A 630 -20.61 6.61 15.15
C PHE A 630 -21.84 7.12 14.36
N GLN A 631 -23.05 7.03 14.94
CA GLN A 631 -24.28 7.50 14.28
C GLN A 631 -24.26 9.01 14.03
N LYS A 632 -23.68 9.78 14.96
CA LYS A 632 -23.52 11.24 14.82
C LYS A 632 -22.56 11.60 13.69
N PHE A 633 -21.45 10.86 13.56
CA PHE A 633 -20.47 11.05 12.50
C PHE A 633 -21.00 10.61 11.12
N ILE A 634 -21.59 9.41 11.03
CA ILE A 634 -22.00 8.81 9.74
C ILE A 634 -23.18 9.55 9.08
N ARG A 635 -23.98 10.27 9.87
CA ARG A 635 -25.13 11.09 9.40
C ARG A 635 -24.78 12.52 9.00
N LEU A 636 -23.53 12.96 9.16
CA LEU A 636 -23.08 14.28 8.71
C LEU A 636 -23.29 14.41 7.20
N ARG A 637 -23.93 15.50 6.77
CA ARG A 637 -24.05 15.85 5.34
C ARG A 637 -22.73 16.44 4.84
N LYS A 638 -22.40 16.31 3.56
CA LYS A 638 -21.21 16.95 2.95
C LYS A 638 -21.00 18.42 3.35
N ASP A 639 -22.06 19.25 3.37
CA ASP A 639 -21.96 20.65 3.80
C ASP A 639 -21.59 20.83 5.28
N GLU A 640 -22.06 19.93 6.15
CA GLU A 640 -21.77 19.89 7.60
C GLU A 640 -20.45 19.19 7.95
N ALA A 641 -19.96 18.36 7.02
CA ALA A 641 -18.69 17.66 7.11
C ALA A 641 -17.54 18.58 6.71
N SER A 642 -17.70 19.38 5.64
CA SER A 642 -16.74 20.40 5.23
C SER A 642 -16.74 21.65 6.13
N GLY A 643 -17.82 21.91 6.88
CA GLY A 643 -17.91 23.10 7.76
C GLY A 643 -18.38 24.38 7.06
N SER A 644 -18.98 24.28 5.87
CA SER A 644 -19.48 25.46 5.17
C SER A 644 -20.73 26.00 5.87
N GLN A 645 -20.66 27.22 6.41
CA GLN A 645 -21.83 27.93 6.98
C GLN A 645 -22.81 28.43 5.89
N SER A 646 -23.28 27.51 5.06
CA SER A 646 -24.36 27.77 4.10
C SER A 646 -25.65 28.07 4.88
N LYS A 647 -26.11 29.33 4.81
CA LYS A 647 -27.41 29.79 5.36
C LYS A 647 -28.62 29.22 4.61
N SER A 648 -28.50 28.06 3.97
CA SER A 648 -29.62 27.37 3.33
C SER A 648 -30.51 26.72 4.40
N LYS A 649 -31.82 26.98 4.32
CA LYS A 649 -32.81 26.48 5.28
C LYS A 649 -32.73 24.95 5.41
N SER A 650 -32.82 24.47 6.65
CA SER A 650 -32.67 23.07 7.07
C SER A 650 -33.23 22.05 6.06
N LYS A 651 -32.36 21.48 5.23
CA LYS A 651 -32.68 20.26 4.49
C LYS A 651 -32.74 19.12 5.51
N LYS A 652 -33.88 18.43 5.61
CA LYS A 652 -33.99 17.24 6.46
C LYS A 652 -32.99 16.18 5.97
N HIS A 653 -32.32 15.48 6.89
CA HIS A 653 -31.48 14.34 6.52
C HIS A 653 -32.36 13.26 5.89
N VAL A 654 -32.07 12.92 4.65
CA VAL A 654 -32.69 11.81 3.92
C VAL A 654 -31.86 10.55 4.19
N LEU A 655 -32.54 9.43 4.40
CA LEU A 655 -31.94 8.12 4.59
C LEU A 655 -32.05 7.35 3.27
N TYR A 656 -30.92 7.22 2.56
CA TYR A 656 -30.86 6.51 1.28
C TYR A 656 -30.69 5.00 1.48
N ASP A 657 -31.19 4.20 0.53
CA ASP A 657 -30.92 2.76 0.39
C ASP A 657 -31.29 1.88 1.61
N HIS A 658 -32.17 2.35 2.51
CA HIS A 658 -32.59 1.56 3.68
C HIS A 658 -33.72 0.58 3.35
N HIS A 659 -33.45 -0.30 2.39
CA HIS A 659 -34.32 -1.41 2.02
C HIS A 659 -33.52 -2.73 1.94
N PRO A 660 -34.10 -3.88 2.33
CA PRO A 660 -33.43 -5.17 2.31
C PRO A 660 -33.42 -5.81 0.91
N LEU A 661 -32.75 -6.96 0.79
CA LEU A 661 -33.05 -7.89 -0.28
C LEU A 661 -34.45 -8.46 -0.04
N ASN A 662 -35.40 -8.15 -0.93
CA ASN A 662 -36.74 -8.73 -0.87
C ASN A 662 -36.67 -10.25 -1.08
N LEU A 663 -36.77 -11.01 0.02
CA LEU A 663 -36.71 -12.46 0.01
C LEU A 663 -37.91 -13.05 -0.73
N ASN A 664 -37.69 -14.18 -1.41
CA ASN A 664 -38.81 -14.98 -1.94
C ASN A 664 -39.62 -15.56 -0.77
N ILE A 665 -40.89 -15.89 -1.04
CA ILE A 665 -41.87 -16.29 -0.01
C ILE A 665 -41.34 -17.38 0.93
N ASN A 666 -40.67 -18.41 0.40
CA ASN A 666 -40.12 -19.51 1.19
C ASN A 666 -39.00 -19.08 2.14
N ASP A 667 -38.11 -18.19 1.70
CA ASP A 667 -37.02 -17.71 2.53
C ASP A 667 -37.51 -16.67 3.53
N TYR A 668 -38.54 -15.90 3.20
CA TYR A 668 -39.23 -15.02 4.14
C TYR A 668 -39.96 -15.81 5.24
N GLU A 669 -40.73 -16.85 4.88
CA GLU A 669 -41.35 -17.79 5.83
C GLU A 669 -40.30 -18.38 6.79
N ARG A 670 -39.17 -18.88 6.26
CA ARG A 670 -38.04 -19.38 7.08
C ARG A 670 -37.50 -18.32 8.03
N VAL A 671 -37.25 -17.10 7.56
CA VAL A 671 -36.76 -15.99 8.39
C VAL A 671 -37.75 -15.62 9.49
N CYS A 672 -39.06 -15.70 9.23
CA CYS A 672 -40.09 -15.51 10.25
C CYS A 672 -40.08 -16.59 11.34
N GLN A 673 -39.65 -17.82 11.03
CA GLN A 673 -39.51 -18.92 11.98
C GLN A 673 -38.20 -18.88 12.80
N VAL A 674 -37.20 -18.04 12.45
CA VAL A 674 -35.96 -17.92 13.23
C VAL A 674 -36.21 -17.13 14.52
N PRO A 675 -35.97 -17.68 15.72
CA PRO A 675 -36.21 -16.98 16.98
C PRO A 675 -35.49 -15.64 17.08
N LYS A 676 -36.11 -14.66 17.78
CA LYS A 676 -35.51 -13.33 18.03
C LYS A 676 -34.63 -13.34 19.29
N ARG A 677 -33.51 -14.07 19.22
CA ARG A 677 -32.47 -14.10 20.27
C ARG A 677 -31.07 -14.26 19.68
N LYS A 678 -30.05 -13.93 20.47
CA LYS A 678 -28.65 -14.15 20.12
C LYS A 678 -28.38 -15.62 19.72
N GLY A 679 -27.57 -15.80 18.68
CA GLY A 679 -27.18 -17.11 18.14
C GLY A 679 -28.28 -17.90 17.43
N ALA A 680 -29.49 -17.35 17.27
CA ALA A 680 -30.59 -18.06 16.60
C ALA A 680 -30.29 -18.31 15.12
N ASN A 681 -30.59 -19.51 14.63
CA ASN A 681 -30.28 -19.94 13.25
C ASN A 681 -31.18 -21.12 12.80
N PHE A 682 -30.94 -21.69 11.61
CA PHE A 682 -31.73 -22.82 11.09
C PHE A 682 -31.79 -24.06 12.01
N ARG A 683 -30.84 -24.23 12.93
CA ARG A 683 -30.85 -25.32 13.92
C ARG A 683 -31.98 -25.21 14.94
N ASP A 684 -32.61 -24.04 15.05
CA ASP A 684 -33.79 -23.82 15.89
C ASP A 684 -35.11 -24.20 15.19
N PHE A 685 -35.08 -24.64 13.93
CA PHE A 685 -36.28 -25.07 13.21
C PHE A 685 -36.82 -26.42 13.76
N PRO A 686 -38.15 -26.61 13.84
CA PRO A 686 -38.74 -27.86 14.32
C PRO A 686 -38.25 -29.11 13.56
N GLY A 687 -37.92 -30.16 14.31
CA GLY A 687 -37.41 -31.43 13.77
C GLY A 687 -35.91 -31.43 13.45
N VAL A 688 -35.18 -30.36 13.75
CA VAL A 688 -33.72 -30.31 13.66
C VAL A 688 -33.10 -30.64 15.03
N ILE A 689 -32.11 -31.54 15.04
CA ILE A 689 -31.37 -31.95 16.23
C ILE A 689 -29.86 -31.83 16.00
N VAL A 690 -29.08 -31.57 17.04
CA VAL A 690 -27.61 -31.54 16.98
C VAL A 690 -27.07 -32.78 17.69
N GLY A 691 -26.48 -33.68 16.90
CA GLY A 691 -25.91 -34.94 17.40
C GLY A 691 -24.46 -34.81 17.88
N PRO A 692 -23.84 -35.96 18.27
CA PRO A 692 -22.43 -36.03 18.62
C PRO A 692 -21.52 -35.39 17.55
N GLY A 693 -20.47 -34.70 17.99
CA GLY A 693 -19.54 -34.00 17.09
C GLY A 693 -20.08 -32.68 16.51
N ASN A 694 -21.14 -32.11 17.10
CA ASN A 694 -21.80 -30.87 16.67
C ASN A 694 -22.40 -30.92 15.25
N VAL A 695 -22.73 -32.12 14.77
CA VAL A 695 -23.31 -32.36 13.43
C VAL A 695 -24.84 -32.32 13.51
N VAL A 696 -25.45 -31.53 12.63
CA VAL A 696 -26.91 -31.42 12.52
C VAL A 696 -27.52 -32.67 11.86
N LYS A 697 -28.69 -33.10 12.35
CA LYS A 697 -29.51 -34.18 11.78
C LYS A 697 -31.00 -33.79 11.86
N LEU A 698 -31.84 -34.53 11.15
CA LEU A 698 -33.28 -34.49 11.34
C LEU A 698 -33.71 -35.55 12.36
N GLU A 699 -34.80 -35.28 13.08
CA GLU A 699 -35.43 -36.19 14.04
C GLU A 699 -36.02 -37.42 13.32
N GLU A 700 -35.63 -38.63 13.73
CA GLU A 700 -36.05 -39.87 13.07
C GLU A 700 -37.55 -40.16 13.30
N GLY A 701 -38.22 -40.72 12.28
CA GLY A 701 -39.64 -41.08 12.34
C GLY A 701 -40.63 -39.90 12.22
N LYS A 702 -40.16 -38.65 12.11
CA LYS A 702 -40.99 -37.45 12.05
C LYS A 702 -41.10 -36.91 10.63
N GLU A 703 -42.30 -36.57 10.17
CA GLU A 703 -42.46 -35.93 8.85
C GLU A 703 -41.80 -34.54 8.85
N ARG A 704 -41.09 -34.20 7.77
CA ARG A 704 -40.48 -32.89 7.59
C ARG A 704 -41.54 -31.81 7.46
N VAL A 705 -41.48 -30.80 8.32
CA VAL A 705 -42.35 -29.61 8.25
C VAL A 705 -42.25 -28.97 6.86
N LYS A 706 -43.41 -28.75 6.24
CA LYS A 706 -43.57 -28.09 4.94
C LYS A 706 -43.98 -26.63 5.12
N LEU A 707 -43.54 -25.80 4.19
CA LEU A 707 -43.93 -24.41 3.96
C LEU A 707 -45.27 -24.37 3.22
N GLU A 708 -45.90 -23.19 3.12
CA GLU A 708 -47.16 -23.02 2.39
C GLU A 708 -47.03 -23.41 0.90
N SER A 709 -45.83 -23.27 0.33
CA SER A 709 -45.48 -23.69 -1.03
C SER A 709 -45.31 -25.20 -1.24
N GLY A 710 -45.45 -26.01 -0.17
CA GLY A 710 -45.15 -27.45 -0.17
C GLY A 710 -43.66 -27.81 -0.09
N LYS A 711 -42.74 -26.83 -0.17
CA LYS A 711 -41.30 -27.07 0.05
C LYS A 711 -41.00 -27.32 1.53
N THR A 712 -39.88 -27.97 1.84
CA THR A 712 -39.48 -28.21 3.24
C THR A 712 -39.02 -26.92 3.93
N LEU A 713 -39.35 -26.78 5.23
CA LEU A 713 -38.91 -25.67 6.08
C LEU A 713 -37.37 -25.65 6.17
N VAL A 714 -36.79 -26.78 6.57
CA VAL A 714 -35.33 -26.98 6.67
C VAL A 714 -34.77 -27.35 5.28
N PRO A 715 -33.90 -26.53 4.65
CA PRO A 715 -33.31 -26.86 3.35
C PRO A 715 -32.20 -27.91 3.45
N ASP A 716 -32.12 -28.82 2.48
CA ASP A 716 -31.13 -29.92 2.50
C ASP A 716 -29.67 -29.44 2.45
N TYR A 717 -29.41 -28.32 1.77
CA TYR A 717 -28.06 -27.73 1.74
C TYR A 717 -27.62 -27.24 3.13
N ALA A 718 -28.54 -26.86 4.02
CA ALA A 718 -28.19 -26.36 5.35
C ALA A 718 -27.73 -27.50 6.26
N LEU A 719 -28.30 -28.70 6.06
CA LEU A 719 -27.92 -29.92 6.78
C LEU A 719 -26.51 -30.42 6.40
N THR A 720 -26.07 -30.18 5.16
CA THR A 720 -24.75 -30.61 4.67
C THR A 720 -23.69 -29.51 4.71
N TYR A 721 -24.05 -28.26 5.00
CA TYR A 721 -23.11 -27.13 4.96
C TYR A 721 -22.04 -27.21 6.05
N VAL A 722 -20.76 -27.28 5.62
CA VAL A 722 -19.58 -27.51 6.48
C VAL A 722 -19.75 -28.80 7.29
N ASP A 723 -20.01 -29.90 6.60
CA ASP A 723 -20.24 -31.25 7.17
C ASP A 723 -21.32 -31.28 8.25
N GLY A 724 -22.33 -30.41 8.10
CA GLY A 724 -23.43 -30.22 9.06
C GLY A 724 -23.05 -29.49 10.36
N LYS A 725 -21.81 -29.01 10.50
CA LYS A 725 -21.28 -28.36 11.72
C LYS A 725 -21.51 -26.85 11.76
N SER A 726 -22.00 -26.25 10.68
CA SER A 726 -22.24 -24.82 10.60
C SER A 726 -23.47 -24.36 11.39
N CYS A 727 -23.39 -23.16 11.99
CA CYS A 727 -24.52 -22.41 12.54
C CYS A 727 -24.88 -21.19 11.68
N LYS A 728 -24.28 -21.02 10.49
CA LYS A 728 -24.48 -19.83 9.63
C LYS A 728 -25.81 -19.76 8.88
N PRO A 729 -26.38 -20.84 8.31
CA PRO A 729 -27.61 -20.76 7.52
C PRO A 729 -28.78 -20.19 8.34
N PHE A 730 -29.49 -19.23 7.75
CA PHE A 730 -30.57 -18.47 8.40
C PHE A 730 -30.18 -17.91 9.78
N GLY A 731 -28.92 -17.53 9.96
CA GLY A 731 -28.43 -16.95 11.20
C GLY A 731 -28.92 -15.52 11.42
N ARG A 732 -29.37 -15.23 12.64
CA ARG A 732 -29.76 -13.90 13.13
C ARG A 732 -28.63 -13.28 13.93
N LEU A 733 -28.29 -12.04 13.56
CA LEU A 733 -27.32 -11.21 14.28
C LEU A 733 -27.92 -10.68 15.59
N TRP A 734 -27.07 -10.30 16.53
CA TRP A 734 -27.49 -9.62 17.76
C TRP A 734 -26.76 -8.29 17.99
N TRP A 735 -27.34 -7.47 18.87
CA TRP A 735 -26.93 -6.09 19.14
C TRP A 735 -25.49 -5.93 19.66
N ASP A 736 -24.98 -6.95 20.35
CA ASP A 736 -23.63 -7.01 20.94
C ASP A 736 -22.64 -7.83 20.10
N GLU A 737 -22.96 -8.09 18.83
CA GLU A 737 -22.12 -8.80 17.87
C GLU A 737 -21.51 -7.85 16.83
N ILE A 738 -20.58 -8.37 16.03
CA ILE A 738 -20.05 -7.71 14.83
C ILE A 738 -20.42 -8.52 13.59
N VAL A 739 -20.38 -7.90 12.40
CA VAL A 739 -20.46 -8.63 11.13
C VAL A 739 -19.03 -8.92 10.67
N PRO A 740 -18.53 -10.18 10.71
CA PRO A 740 -17.11 -10.46 10.51
C PRO A 740 -16.57 -9.91 9.18
N THR A 741 -17.33 -10.05 8.09
CA THR A 741 -17.03 -9.37 6.82
C THR A 741 -18.33 -9.15 6.09
N VAL A 742 -18.64 -7.89 5.75
CA VAL A 742 -19.74 -7.56 4.83
C VAL A 742 -19.37 -8.09 3.44
N VAL A 743 -20.29 -8.79 2.78
CA VAL A 743 -20.08 -9.47 1.49
C VAL A 743 -21.08 -9.00 0.43
N THR A 744 -20.84 -9.36 -0.82
CA THR A 744 -21.58 -8.90 -2.01
C THR A 744 -23.00 -9.47 -2.16
N ARG A 745 -23.42 -10.39 -1.28
CA ARG A 745 -24.67 -11.14 -1.35
C ARG A 745 -25.43 -11.02 -0.04
N ALA A 746 -26.75 -10.89 -0.12
CA ALA A 746 -27.61 -10.71 1.05
C ALA A 746 -28.52 -11.91 1.34
N GLU A 747 -28.44 -12.99 0.56
CA GLU A 747 -29.21 -14.21 0.78
C GLU A 747 -28.83 -14.88 2.12
N PRO A 748 -29.79 -15.29 2.98
CA PRO A 748 -29.50 -15.83 4.31
C PRO A 748 -28.98 -17.28 4.31
N HIS A 749 -28.72 -17.86 3.14
CA HIS A 749 -28.51 -19.31 2.97
C HIS A 749 -27.24 -19.86 3.62
N ASN A 750 -26.19 -19.05 3.75
CA ASN A 750 -24.88 -19.51 4.25
C ASN A 750 -24.16 -18.47 5.13
N GLN A 751 -24.91 -17.50 5.67
CA GLN A 751 -24.38 -16.39 6.44
C GLN A 751 -25.37 -15.89 7.51
N VAL A 752 -24.81 -15.34 8.60
CA VAL A 752 -25.56 -14.70 9.68
C VAL A 752 -25.82 -13.24 9.26
N ILE A 753 -27.05 -12.93 8.83
CA ILE A 753 -27.41 -11.64 8.22
C ILE A 753 -28.85 -11.21 8.50
N ILE A 754 -29.64 -12.01 9.24
CA ILE A 754 -31.00 -11.60 9.63
C ILE A 754 -30.88 -10.50 10.71
N HIS A 755 -31.65 -9.42 10.56
CA HIS A 755 -31.68 -8.29 11.49
C HIS A 755 -32.08 -8.75 12.91
N PRO A 756 -31.52 -8.19 14.00
CA PRO A 756 -31.79 -8.66 15.38
C PRO A 756 -33.29 -8.80 15.73
N GLU A 757 -34.11 -7.81 15.38
CA GLU A 757 -35.53 -7.78 15.83
C GLU A 757 -36.57 -7.85 14.69
N GLN A 758 -36.13 -7.80 13.44
CA GLN A 758 -37.01 -7.66 12.26
C GLN A 758 -36.92 -8.94 11.41
N ASN A 759 -38.01 -9.30 10.73
CA ASN A 759 -38.04 -10.52 9.89
C ASN A 759 -37.58 -10.21 8.47
N ARG A 760 -36.33 -9.75 8.37
CA ARG A 760 -35.64 -9.42 7.11
C ARG A 760 -34.14 -9.61 7.28
N VAL A 761 -33.42 -9.67 6.17
CA VAL A 761 -31.96 -9.50 6.18
C VAL A 761 -31.59 -8.03 6.45
N LEU A 762 -30.33 -7.78 6.79
CA LEU A 762 -29.81 -6.42 6.87
C LEU A 762 -30.04 -5.66 5.55
N SER A 763 -30.35 -4.37 5.65
CA SER A 763 -30.57 -3.48 4.50
C SER A 763 -29.26 -3.13 3.79
N ILE A 764 -29.35 -2.55 2.59
CA ILE A 764 -28.17 -2.06 1.88
C ILE A 764 -27.48 -0.98 2.72
N ARG A 765 -28.23 -0.03 3.28
CA ARG A 765 -27.70 1.03 4.15
C ARG A 765 -27.08 0.51 5.44
N GLU A 766 -27.66 -0.52 6.07
CA GLU A 766 -27.07 -1.18 7.25
C GLU A 766 -25.71 -1.80 6.91
N ASN A 767 -25.58 -2.45 5.74
CA ASN A 767 -24.29 -2.95 5.24
C ASN A 767 -23.33 -1.82 4.84
N ALA A 768 -23.84 -0.71 4.30
CA ALA A 768 -23.02 0.45 3.92
C ALA A 768 -22.41 1.13 5.15
N ARG A 769 -23.18 1.32 6.24
CA ARG A 769 -22.65 1.79 7.52
C ARG A 769 -21.64 0.81 8.13
N LEU A 770 -21.82 -0.50 8.00
CA LEU A 770 -20.82 -1.50 8.42
C LEU A 770 -19.50 -1.45 7.60
N GLN A 771 -19.51 -0.79 6.44
CA GLN A 771 -18.32 -0.42 5.65
C GLN A 771 -17.86 1.03 5.88
N GLY A 772 -18.57 1.80 6.70
CA GLY A 772 -18.27 3.20 7.03
C GLY A 772 -18.60 4.20 5.93
N PHE A 773 -19.47 3.86 4.97
CA PHE A 773 -19.99 4.86 4.02
C PHE A 773 -20.82 5.92 4.76
N PRO A 774 -20.59 7.22 4.49
CA PRO A 774 -21.51 8.28 4.90
C PRO A 774 -22.95 7.99 4.47
N ASP A 775 -23.92 8.38 5.30
CA ASP A 775 -25.33 8.12 5.03
C ASP A 775 -25.86 8.91 3.83
N ASP A 776 -25.21 10.02 3.44
CA ASP A 776 -25.51 10.78 2.22
C ASP A 776 -24.89 10.18 0.95
N TYR A 777 -24.04 9.15 1.07
CA TYR A 777 -23.43 8.45 -0.06
C TYR A 777 -24.46 7.56 -0.76
N LYS A 778 -25.00 7.99 -1.90
CA LYS A 778 -26.14 7.33 -2.57
C LYS A 778 -25.71 6.23 -3.55
N LEU A 779 -26.37 5.07 -3.51
CA LEU A 779 -26.08 3.94 -4.40
C LEU A 779 -27.13 3.77 -5.51
N PHE A 780 -26.69 3.31 -6.68
CA PHE A 780 -27.53 3.11 -7.86
C PHE A 780 -27.54 1.65 -8.36
N GLY A 781 -28.58 1.32 -9.13
CA GLY A 781 -28.82 0.00 -9.71
C GLY A 781 -29.76 -0.88 -8.87
N PRO A 782 -30.08 -2.11 -9.35
CA PRO A 782 -30.93 -3.04 -8.63
C PRO A 782 -30.38 -3.40 -7.23
N PRO A 783 -31.22 -3.84 -6.28
CA PRO A 783 -30.80 -4.12 -4.90
C PRO A 783 -29.56 -5.03 -4.81
N LYS A 784 -29.48 -6.10 -5.62
CA LYS A 784 -28.31 -6.99 -5.68
C LYS A 784 -27.03 -6.27 -6.11
N GLN A 785 -27.12 -5.32 -7.04
CA GLN A 785 -25.98 -4.53 -7.49
C GLN A 785 -25.53 -3.52 -6.42
N LYS A 786 -26.46 -2.97 -5.63
CA LYS A 786 -26.11 -2.12 -4.47
C LYS A 786 -25.39 -2.95 -3.38
N TYR A 787 -25.81 -4.18 -3.08
CA TYR A 787 -25.05 -5.09 -2.19
C TYR A 787 -23.67 -5.46 -2.74
N ILE A 788 -23.53 -5.70 -4.05
CA ILE A 788 -22.23 -5.98 -4.67
C ILE A 788 -21.27 -4.80 -4.49
N GLN A 789 -21.74 -3.58 -4.73
CA GLN A 789 -20.95 -2.34 -4.54
C GLN A 789 -20.43 -2.21 -3.10
N VAL A 790 -21.30 -2.38 -2.10
CA VAL A 790 -20.93 -2.31 -0.67
C VAL A 790 -20.01 -3.47 -0.26
N GLY A 791 -20.28 -4.70 -0.71
CA GLY A 791 -19.48 -5.88 -0.32
C GLY A 791 -18.07 -5.89 -0.91
N ASN A 792 -17.90 -5.34 -2.10
CA ASN A 792 -16.60 -5.19 -2.77
C ASN A 792 -15.77 -4.05 -2.18
N ALA A 793 -16.40 -2.98 -1.69
CA ALA A 793 -15.73 -1.79 -1.18
C ALA A 793 -14.58 -2.05 -0.21
N VAL A 794 -13.55 -1.20 -0.28
CA VAL A 794 -12.64 -0.96 0.84
C VAL A 794 -13.42 -0.19 1.91
N ALA A 795 -13.19 -0.51 3.18
CA ALA A 795 -13.83 0.20 4.28
C ALA A 795 -13.36 1.67 4.30
N VAL A 796 -14.30 2.62 4.22
CA VAL A 796 -13.98 4.06 4.07
C VAL A 796 -13.07 4.57 5.20
N PRO A 797 -13.22 4.19 6.48
CA PRO A 797 -12.31 4.61 7.55
C PRO A 797 -10.87 4.08 7.41
N VAL A 798 -10.67 2.93 6.76
CA VAL A 798 -9.32 2.41 6.46
C VAL A 798 -8.67 3.24 5.35
N ALA A 799 -9.42 3.53 4.29
CA ALA A 799 -8.96 4.40 3.23
C ALA A 799 -8.73 5.85 3.72
N LYS A 800 -9.52 6.35 4.69
CA LYS A 800 -9.31 7.62 5.39
C LYS A 800 -8.00 7.63 6.19
N ALA A 801 -7.71 6.56 6.91
CA ALA A 801 -6.44 6.41 7.63
C ALA A 801 -5.24 6.41 6.65
N LEU A 802 -5.33 5.64 5.56
CA LEU A 802 -4.30 5.58 4.52
C LEU A 802 -4.13 6.91 3.78
N GLY A 803 -5.22 7.65 3.55
CA GLY A 803 -5.19 8.96 2.90
C GLY A 803 -4.46 10.02 3.74
N TYR A 804 -4.58 9.96 5.06
CA TYR A 804 -3.84 10.83 5.98
C TYR A 804 -2.34 10.52 5.96
N ALA A 805 -1.96 9.24 5.98
CA ALA A 805 -0.56 8.84 5.84
C ALA A 805 0.04 9.25 4.48
N LEU A 806 -0.73 9.06 3.39
CA LEU A 806 -0.37 9.52 2.05
C LEU A 806 -0.15 11.03 1.97
N GLY A 807 -1.10 11.83 2.47
CA GLY A 807 -0.99 13.29 2.43
C GLY A 807 0.11 13.83 3.35
N THR A 808 0.40 13.15 4.46
CA THR A 808 1.56 13.45 5.32
C THR A 808 2.87 13.22 4.58
N ALA A 809 2.99 12.08 3.87
CA ALA A 809 4.18 11.75 3.07
C ALA A 809 4.36 12.70 1.85
N PHE A 810 3.29 12.96 1.10
CA PHE A 810 3.26 13.87 -0.06
C PHE A 810 3.70 15.30 0.28
N GLN A 811 3.43 15.75 1.51
CA GLN A 811 3.83 17.08 1.97
C GLN A 811 5.23 17.13 2.59
N GLY A 812 5.94 16.01 2.68
CA GLY A 812 7.25 15.93 3.35
C GLY A 812 7.17 15.95 4.88
N LEU A 813 5.99 15.72 5.46
CA LEU A 813 5.74 15.82 6.91
C LEU A 813 5.89 14.48 7.66
N ALA A 814 6.21 13.39 6.96
CA ALA A 814 6.45 12.10 7.58
C ALA A 814 7.81 12.09 8.29
N VAL A 815 7.81 11.87 9.61
CA VAL A 815 9.01 11.98 10.45
C VAL A 815 9.57 10.59 10.77
N GLY A 816 10.80 10.33 10.33
CA GLY A 816 11.60 9.16 10.70
C GLY A 816 11.41 7.92 9.82
N LYS A 817 12.23 6.89 10.09
CA LYS A 817 12.26 5.60 9.37
C LYS A 817 11.17 4.60 9.80
N ASP A 818 10.32 4.96 10.76
CA ASP A 818 9.31 4.04 11.29
C ASP A 818 8.34 3.64 10.15
N PRO A 819 8.05 2.35 9.90
CA PRO A 819 7.02 1.96 8.92
C PRO A 819 5.59 2.35 9.34
N LEU A 820 5.37 2.84 10.57
CA LEU A 820 4.07 3.11 11.18
C LEU A 820 3.88 4.59 11.56
N ILE A 821 2.63 5.05 11.53
CA ILE A 821 2.24 6.40 11.95
C ILE A 821 1.09 6.34 12.99
N ILE A 822 1.21 7.12 14.07
CA ILE A 822 0.14 7.28 15.06
C ILE A 822 -0.85 8.33 14.56
N LEU A 823 -2.13 7.96 14.48
CA LEU A 823 -3.21 8.89 14.12
C LEU A 823 -3.61 9.77 15.33
N PRO A 824 -4.04 11.03 15.10
CA PRO A 824 -4.55 11.91 16.15
C PRO A 824 -5.70 11.31 17.01
N GLU A 825 -5.81 11.70 18.28
CA GLU A 825 -6.86 11.18 19.19
C GLU A 825 -8.27 11.49 18.65
N GLY A 826 -9.09 10.45 18.43
CA GLY A 826 -10.43 10.57 17.87
C GLY A 826 -10.50 10.60 16.33
N PHE A 827 -9.39 10.39 15.61
CA PHE A 827 -9.28 10.47 14.14
C PHE A 827 -10.44 9.82 13.36
N ALA A 828 -10.93 8.65 13.78
CA ALA A 828 -12.02 7.95 13.09
C ALA A 828 -13.24 8.85 12.86
N PHE A 829 -13.60 9.69 13.84
CA PHE A 829 -14.76 10.59 13.81
C PHE A 829 -14.40 12.06 13.58
N MET A 830 -13.13 12.39 13.29
CA MET A 830 -12.73 13.75 12.88
C MET A 830 -13.38 14.14 11.54
N LYS A 831 -13.85 15.39 11.46
CA LYS A 831 -14.37 16.00 10.24
C LYS A 831 -13.24 16.66 9.43
N PRO A 832 -13.26 16.59 8.08
CA PRO A 832 -12.36 17.40 7.25
C PRO A 832 -12.73 18.88 7.35
N THR A 833 -11.94 19.69 8.07
CA THR A 833 -12.15 21.14 8.18
C THR A 833 -11.89 21.85 6.85
N LEU A 834 -12.71 22.87 6.53
CA LEU A 834 -12.42 23.80 5.44
C LEU A 834 -11.22 24.70 5.78
N PRO A 835 -10.47 25.20 4.79
CA PRO A 835 -9.26 26.03 5.02
C PRO A 835 -9.50 27.32 5.82
N SER A 836 -10.73 27.82 5.88
CA SER A 836 -11.06 29.11 6.53
C SER A 836 -11.08 29.07 8.06
N GLU A 837 -10.89 27.92 8.70
CA GLU A 837 -10.85 27.79 10.18
C GLU A 837 -9.43 27.51 10.73
N LEU A 838 -8.41 27.49 9.86
CA LEU A 838 -7.00 27.27 10.21
C LEU A 838 -6.08 28.49 9.90
N ALA A 839 -6.67 29.65 9.59
CA ALA A 839 -5.99 30.91 9.26
C ALA A 839 -6.24 31.98 10.33
#